data_AF-A0A2H3RW97-F1
#
_entry.id   AF-A0A2H3RW97-F1
#
_cell.length_a   1.000
_cell.length_b   1.000
_cell.length_c   1.000
_cell.angle_alpha   90.00
_cell.angle_beta   90.00
_cell.angle_gamma   90.00
#
_symmetry.space_group_name_H-M   'P 1'
#
loop_
_entity.id
_entity.type
_entity.pdbx_description
1 polymer ?
#
loop_
_entity_poly.entity_id
_entity_poly.type
_entity_poly.pdbx_seq_one_letter_code
_entity_poly.pdbx_strand_id
1 'polypeptide(L)'
;MARAQSHPILAQLRNARTLPEQTDALRALKNEIIGHVQRKEQWVGLGVLDPIVRTLASARSPAKPNGKDSRYPLPQRPLSEDENVRLQALQLVASFANGGPTFLAPLHAARAIPSLMANVSPFTNAPQLVIAALKALTDIADASALAAPSSPIDVESLADTVFSAQYLDSFGAMLSNTSTNILLQSQVSLASGLISRLCREERHQQALATSGVLDALATRLASVAVLRGEVVPGADASAKSDGLFEAFPEPAPQALRLDSILEAIGAILGDSKYRANRLANSPSILAVFPPIKFEPAVNPDLEQTGPNSMRQHSVTAMEYMLPINLPRNQSTSPYGSVPPGGSSNSQSSSRSSLSRFSSSAIWDSPRFQTTSSSPEDTEEIESPFIPWLVRLVRRSGEYERLLASDILAALIKGGVASKGLREASLGLLVVPLLVRMIAKNDKDVSDVNEVDNTVKRTILERAPVVLARMITDSEYLQKAAYECEAVPVLSRLLKRAYTPVKEGTRPYYWSPHADVDMEVENNSPVAQLGQEGQNELLVHRLKVRESTLKAIAALAGGKEDYRKAFVAEDVVSYVAESLSEYPRKPQSAKERGSEKPSADTTRKGETAGYGANPSSVIVAGCHVVRMLSRSVSILRTSLVDHGVALPVFRFMKHSDVNVQIAATGAICNLVLEVSPVRELLAENGVVTVLCEHAHSQNPALRLNGLWALKHFVDAVGPNLKKACLAELGSHWLQQLVCDDTEDVALQLAKEREASGLDMDDDVDMQPSDEPHRWIYGSNGMLRELNAADSSRLRQVEDKLAAVRESELNPVRRARNDDVAIQEQGLDMIRNLIGRPRSGLSPETTNETTEMIDFLLHEFGSERLFEILSSKLRPKVHRPFSRRVTSGREPRMFHPQSKIIVAVIYILTHIAASISRHQQMIIAQTDLLKLLAQQASSKDREVRVALCHLIINLTYKDDDGETQACALRAHELRKLGFYSKMEALTKQDGDLDVRERAKTAAYQMEQAGY
;
A
#
# COMPACT_ATOMS: atom_id res chain seq x y z
N MET A 1 -12.21 63.74 -4.93
CA MET A 1 -11.50 62.64 -4.22
C MET A 1 -11.91 62.67 -2.76
N ALA A 2 -12.98 61.94 -2.38
CA ALA A 2 -13.34 61.72 -0.99
C ALA A 2 -12.79 60.34 -0.58
N ARG A 3 -12.02 60.26 0.50
CA ARG A 3 -11.54 58.98 1.07
C ARG A 3 -12.75 58.11 1.39
N ALA A 4 -12.77 56.86 0.91
CA ALA A 4 -13.75 55.86 1.34
C ALA A 4 -13.78 55.81 2.87
N GLN A 5 -14.95 56.07 3.47
CA GLN A 5 -15.11 56.06 4.92
C GLN A 5 -14.88 54.62 5.41
N SER A 6 -13.84 54.40 6.22
CA SER A 6 -13.57 53.09 6.82
C SER A 6 -14.75 52.67 7.71
N HIS A 7 -15.31 51.47 7.49
CA HIS A 7 -16.41 50.94 8.29
C HIS A 7 -16.13 51.08 9.81
N PRO A 8 -17.09 51.51 10.63
CA PRO A 8 -16.85 51.86 12.04
C PRO A 8 -16.18 50.73 12.84
N ILE A 9 -16.60 49.48 12.65
CA ILE A 9 -15.99 48.30 13.29
C ILE A 9 -14.54 48.10 12.84
N LEU A 10 -14.23 48.29 11.55
CA LEU A 10 -12.86 48.14 11.03
C LEU A 10 -11.93 49.25 11.55
N ALA A 11 -12.44 50.47 11.62
CA ALA A 11 -11.72 51.60 12.19
C ALA A 11 -11.44 51.36 13.68
N GLN A 12 -12.40 50.81 14.42
CA GLN A 12 -12.23 50.43 15.81
C GLN A 12 -11.20 49.30 15.96
N LEU A 13 -11.24 48.25 15.13
CA LEU A 13 -10.24 47.17 15.16
C LEU A 13 -8.81 47.66 14.86
N ARG A 14 -8.65 48.63 13.94
CA ARG A 14 -7.34 49.18 13.58
C ARG A 14 -6.78 50.15 14.62
N ASN A 15 -7.66 50.85 15.36
CA ASN A 15 -7.28 51.93 16.26
C ASN A 15 -7.48 51.64 17.74
N ALA A 16 -8.03 50.47 18.11
CA ALA A 16 -8.26 50.08 19.50
C ALA A 16 -6.95 50.17 20.30
N ARG A 17 -7.00 50.85 21.46
CA ARG A 17 -5.84 51.03 22.34
C ARG A 17 -5.92 50.16 23.60
N THR A 18 -7.08 49.57 23.85
CA THR A 18 -7.33 48.72 25.02
C THR A 18 -7.88 47.36 24.60
N LEU A 19 -7.59 46.31 25.39
CA LEU A 19 -8.08 44.95 25.14
C LEU A 19 -9.61 44.83 25.16
N PRO A 20 -10.36 45.55 26.03
CA PRO A 20 -11.82 45.56 25.99
C PRO A 20 -12.39 46.14 24.70
N GLU A 21 -11.87 47.29 24.23
CA GLU A 21 -12.28 47.90 22.95
C GLU A 21 -12.07 46.94 21.77
N GLN A 22 -10.94 46.25 21.76
CA GLN A 22 -10.62 45.25 20.75
C GLN A 22 -11.55 44.04 20.83
N THR A 23 -11.86 43.57 22.04
CA THR A 23 -12.81 42.46 22.26
C THR A 23 -14.20 42.80 21.74
N ASP A 24 -14.70 43.99 22.06
CA ASP A 24 -16.04 44.43 21.65
C ASP A 24 -16.13 44.61 20.13
N ALA A 25 -15.09 45.13 19.49
CA ALA A 25 -15.01 45.23 18.04
C ALA A 25 -14.98 43.85 17.35
N LEU A 26 -14.20 42.90 17.85
CA LEU A 26 -14.17 41.52 17.33
C LEU A 26 -15.53 40.82 17.53
N ARG A 27 -16.19 41.04 18.67
CA ARG A 27 -17.53 40.50 18.94
C ARG A 27 -18.59 41.09 18.02
N ALA A 28 -18.54 42.41 17.78
CA ALA A 28 -19.43 43.08 16.83
C ALA A 28 -19.27 42.51 15.42
N LEU A 29 -18.03 42.36 14.94
CA LEU A 29 -17.73 41.73 13.65
C LEU A 29 -18.27 40.30 13.58
N LYS A 30 -18.06 39.51 14.63
CA LYS A 30 -18.54 38.13 14.71
C LYS A 30 -20.06 38.05 14.51
N ASN A 31 -20.81 38.94 15.13
CA ASN A 31 -22.27 38.99 15.00
C ASN A 31 -22.73 39.36 13.58
N GLU A 32 -21.93 40.09 12.80
CA GLU A 32 -22.27 40.42 11.42
C GLU A 32 -22.02 39.27 10.44
N ILE A 33 -20.96 38.49 10.66
CA ILE A 33 -20.48 37.50 9.67
C ILE A 33 -20.98 36.06 9.91
N ILE A 34 -21.43 35.72 11.12
CA ILE A 34 -21.90 34.36 11.41
C ILE A 34 -23.13 34.04 10.56
N GLY A 35 -23.07 32.91 9.85
CA GLY A 35 -24.17 32.43 9.00
C GLY A 35 -24.34 33.16 7.66
N HIS A 36 -23.54 34.20 7.37
CA HIS A 36 -23.70 35.02 6.17
C HIS A 36 -22.43 35.04 5.31
N VAL A 37 -22.34 34.16 4.31
CA VAL A 37 -21.16 34.04 3.43
C VAL A 37 -20.90 35.34 2.65
N GLN A 38 -21.93 35.96 2.07
CA GLN A 38 -21.80 37.24 1.34
C GLN A 38 -21.21 38.36 2.21
N ARG A 39 -21.61 38.44 3.49
CA ARG A 39 -21.02 39.42 4.42
C ARG A 39 -19.57 39.10 4.72
N LYS A 40 -19.19 37.82 4.84
CA LYS A 40 -17.78 37.43 4.98
C LYS A 40 -16.96 37.91 3.78
N GLU A 41 -17.47 37.72 2.57
CA GLU A 41 -16.82 38.16 1.32
C GLU A 41 -16.59 39.68 1.30
N GLN A 42 -17.63 40.46 1.61
CA GLN A 42 -17.55 41.93 1.72
C GLN A 42 -16.51 42.36 2.76
N TRP A 43 -16.52 41.72 3.93
CA TRP A 43 -15.58 42.01 5.01
C TRP A 43 -14.12 41.66 4.66
N VAL A 44 -13.89 40.60 3.88
CA VAL A 44 -12.58 40.29 3.31
C VAL A 44 -12.13 41.40 2.36
N GLY A 45 -13.01 41.88 1.47
CA GLY A 45 -12.74 43.00 0.56
C GLY A 45 -12.25 44.28 1.28
N LEU A 46 -12.72 44.50 2.50
CA LEU A 46 -12.28 45.63 3.35
C LEU A 46 -10.91 45.43 4.02
N GLY A 47 -10.31 44.25 3.90
CA GLY A 47 -9.04 43.88 4.53
C GLY A 47 -9.16 43.70 6.04
N VAL A 48 -10.22 43.02 6.51
CA VAL A 48 -10.46 42.75 7.94
C VAL A 48 -9.57 41.64 8.51
N LEU A 49 -9.06 40.73 7.67
CA LEU A 49 -8.25 39.60 8.14
C LEU A 49 -6.93 40.04 8.76
N ASP A 50 -6.31 41.08 8.22
CA ASP A 50 -5.05 41.64 8.72
C ASP A 50 -5.09 42.01 10.21
N PRO A 51 -6.02 42.88 10.69
CA PRO A 51 -6.10 43.19 12.12
C PRO A 51 -6.50 41.99 12.98
N ILE A 52 -7.29 41.02 12.44
CA ILE A 52 -7.64 39.79 13.17
C ILE A 52 -6.38 38.93 13.38
N VAL A 53 -5.60 38.66 12.34
CA VAL A 53 -4.42 37.80 12.46
C VAL A 53 -3.31 38.49 13.25
N ARG A 54 -3.13 39.81 13.13
CA ARG A 54 -2.21 40.56 14.01
C ARG A 54 -2.55 40.42 15.49
N THR A 55 -3.84 40.33 15.82
CA THR A 55 -4.29 40.06 17.20
C THR A 55 -3.80 38.70 17.71
N LEU A 56 -3.66 37.71 16.83
CA LEU A 56 -3.16 36.37 17.17
C LEU A 56 -1.64 36.31 17.27
N ALA A 57 -0.92 37.24 16.63
CA ALA A 57 0.54 37.29 16.61
C ALA A 57 1.17 37.65 17.97
N SER A 58 0.37 38.11 18.96
CA SER A 58 0.83 38.30 20.34
C SER A 58 1.06 36.98 21.09
N ALA A 59 0.60 35.85 20.54
CA ALA A 59 0.77 34.54 21.14
C ALA A 59 2.25 34.18 21.27
N ARG A 60 2.66 33.74 22.47
CA ARG A 60 4.04 33.30 22.72
C ARG A 60 4.32 32.03 21.91
N SER A 61 5.37 32.05 21.10
CA SER A 61 5.87 30.84 20.41
C SER A 61 6.15 29.74 21.44
N PRO A 62 5.88 28.46 21.12
CA PRO A 62 6.28 27.36 21.99
C PRO A 62 7.82 27.31 22.01
N ALA A 63 8.42 27.90 23.05
CA ALA A 63 9.84 27.73 23.32
C ALA A 63 10.09 26.27 23.69
N LYS A 64 11.25 25.71 23.30
CA LYS A 64 11.69 24.41 23.81
C LYS A 64 11.63 24.46 25.35
N PRO A 65 10.98 23.48 26.01
CA PRO A 65 10.80 23.48 27.45
C PRO A 65 12.17 23.38 28.16
N ASN A 66 12.77 24.52 28.50
CA ASN A 66 13.91 24.58 29.39
C ASN A 66 13.42 24.47 30.84
N GLY A 67 13.17 23.25 31.30
CA GLY A 67 12.80 22.97 32.69
C GLY A 67 12.00 21.68 32.85
N LYS A 68 12.14 21.02 34.02
CA LYS A 68 11.32 19.85 34.39
C LYS A 68 9.83 20.20 34.58
N ASP A 69 9.50 21.46 34.88
CA ASP A 69 8.14 21.93 35.15
C ASP A 69 7.32 22.31 33.91
N SER A 70 7.95 22.40 32.73
CA SER A 70 7.31 22.83 31.48
C SER A 70 6.59 21.69 30.73
N ARG A 71 6.54 20.47 31.30
CA ARG A 71 5.99 19.27 30.66
C ARG A 71 4.52 18.98 31.01
N TYR A 72 3.92 19.82 31.86
CA TYR A 72 2.53 19.64 32.29
C TYR A 72 1.60 20.59 31.52
N PRO A 73 0.45 20.10 31.01
CA PRO A 73 -0.59 20.97 30.47
C PRO A 73 -1.02 22.00 31.52
N LEU A 74 -1.31 23.23 31.08
CA LEU A 74 -1.69 24.30 31.99
C LEU A 74 -2.98 23.94 32.75
N PRO A 75 -3.04 24.18 34.07
CA PRO A 75 -4.25 23.99 34.85
C PRO A 75 -5.35 24.95 34.37
N GLN A 76 -6.60 24.51 34.50
CA GLN A 76 -7.76 25.32 34.10
C GLN A 76 -7.85 26.57 34.96
N ARG A 77 -7.92 27.73 34.30
CA ARG A 77 -8.14 29.03 34.93
C ARG A 77 -9.07 29.89 34.08
N PRO A 78 -9.73 30.91 34.67
CA PRO A 78 -10.39 31.95 33.89
C PRO A 78 -9.42 32.57 32.89
N LEU A 79 -9.94 32.86 31.69
CA LEU A 79 -9.16 33.49 30.62
C LEU A 79 -8.79 34.91 31.02
N SER A 80 -7.53 35.29 30.77
CA SER A 80 -7.11 36.68 30.85
C SER A 80 -7.80 37.53 29.77
N GLU A 81 -7.76 38.85 29.90
CA GLU A 81 -8.30 39.74 28.87
C GLU A 81 -7.63 39.52 27.51
N ASP A 82 -6.31 39.30 27.47
CA ASP A 82 -5.57 38.94 26.26
C ASP A 82 -6.05 37.62 25.65
N GLU A 83 -6.26 36.60 26.48
CA GLU A 83 -6.74 35.30 26.04
C GLU A 83 -8.17 35.37 25.49
N ASN A 84 -9.02 36.23 26.07
CA ASN A 84 -10.38 36.48 25.57
C ASN A 84 -10.35 37.17 24.19
N VAL A 85 -9.49 38.16 24.01
CA VAL A 85 -9.28 38.83 22.71
C VAL A 85 -8.83 37.82 21.65
N ARG A 86 -7.81 37.00 21.97
CA ARG A 86 -7.31 35.95 21.06
C ARG A 86 -8.39 34.91 20.75
N LEU A 87 -9.20 34.52 21.73
CA LEU A 87 -10.31 33.59 21.52
C LEU A 87 -11.33 34.11 20.50
N GLN A 88 -11.69 35.40 20.55
CA GLN A 88 -12.59 35.99 19.56
C GLN A 88 -11.95 36.00 18.16
N ALA A 89 -10.66 36.35 18.07
CA ALA A 89 -9.93 36.34 16.80
C ALA A 89 -9.84 34.92 16.20
N LEU A 90 -9.55 33.88 16.99
CA LEU A 90 -9.53 32.48 16.54
C LEU A 90 -10.90 32.04 16.00
N GLN A 91 -11.98 32.40 16.69
CA GLN A 91 -13.35 32.08 16.27
C GLN A 91 -13.75 32.79 14.97
N LEU A 92 -13.27 34.01 14.75
CA LEU A 92 -13.46 34.72 13.48
C LEU A 92 -12.70 34.03 12.34
N VAL A 93 -11.44 33.64 12.55
CA VAL A 93 -10.66 32.88 11.54
C VAL A 93 -11.37 31.58 11.18
N ALA A 94 -11.86 30.81 12.17
CA ALA A 94 -12.67 29.62 11.93
C ALA A 94 -13.93 29.93 11.10
N SER A 95 -14.66 30.99 11.44
CA SER A 95 -15.83 31.43 10.70
C SER A 95 -15.51 31.77 9.23
N PHE A 96 -14.40 32.46 8.97
CA PHE A 96 -13.97 32.75 7.59
C PHE A 96 -13.54 31.49 6.83
N ALA A 97 -12.81 30.57 7.47
CA ALA A 97 -12.42 29.30 6.85
C ALA A 97 -13.65 28.43 6.48
N ASN A 98 -14.66 28.40 7.34
CA ASN A 98 -15.95 27.77 7.07
C ASN A 98 -16.78 28.52 6.00
N GLY A 99 -16.27 29.62 5.43
CA GLY A 99 -16.83 30.24 4.23
C GLY A 99 -16.57 29.43 2.96
N GLY A 100 -15.63 28.48 2.99
CA GLY A 100 -15.29 27.61 1.86
C GLY A 100 -13.96 27.97 1.18
N PRO A 101 -13.64 27.31 0.05
CA PRO A 101 -12.31 27.36 -0.56
C PRO A 101 -11.85 28.76 -1.02
N THR A 102 -12.79 29.64 -1.37
CA THR A 102 -12.50 31.03 -1.77
C THR A 102 -11.82 31.83 -0.67
N PHE A 103 -11.97 31.45 0.60
CA PHE A 103 -11.35 32.14 1.74
C PHE A 103 -9.91 31.68 2.02
N LEU A 104 -9.42 30.61 1.38
CA LEU A 104 -8.07 30.08 1.63
C LEU A 104 -6.97 31.06 1.20
N ALA A 105 -7.09 31.66 0.01
CA ALA A 105 -6.09 32.61 -0.50
C ALA A 105 -5.91 33.85 0.41
N PRO A 106 -6.97 34.56 0.82
CA PRO A 106 -6.82 35.71 1.71
C PRO A 106 -6.36 35.31 3.13
N LEU A 107 -6.74 34.12 3.64
CA LEU A 107 -6.22 33.59 4.90
C LEU A 107 -4.72 33.26 4.83
N HIS A 108 -4.27 32.69 3.72
CA HIS A 108 -2.85 32.43 3.45
C HIS A 108 -2.06 33.73 3.40
N ALA A 109 -2.55 34.71 2.63
CA ALA A 109 -1.91 36.03 2.51
C ALA A 109 -1.81 36.75 3.87
N ALA A 110 -2.82 36.62 4.73
CA ALA A 110 -2.82 37.17 6.08
C ALA A 110 -1.89 36.44 7.06
N ARG A 111 -1.23 35.34 6.66
CA ARG A 111 -0.42 34.45 7.52
C ARG A 111 -1.23 33.83 8.67
N ALA A 112 -2.48 33.44 8.41
CA ALA A 112 -3.35 32.86 9.44
C ALA A 112 -2.82 31.54 10.00
N ILE A 113 -2.29 30.62 9.18
CA ILE A 113 -1.87 29.28 9.62
C ILE A 113 -0.76 29.35 10.69
N PRO A 114 0.37 30.06 10.50
CA PRO A 114 1.38 30.20 11.56
C PRO A 114 0.82 30.75 12.89
N SER A 115 -0.08 31.74 12.81
CA SER A 115 -0.74 32.30 13.99
C SER A 115 -1.68 31.32 14.69
N LEU A 116 -2.38 30.46 13.93
CA LEU A 116 -3.17 29.36 14.50
C LEU A 116 -2.26 28.37 15.22
N MET A 117 -1.17 27.94 14.60
CA MET A 117 -0.23 26.96 15.16
C MET A 117 0.41 27.43 16.48
N ALA A 118 0.69 28.73 16.62
CA ALA A 118 1.15 29.33 17.88
C ALA A 118 0.16 29.15 19.06
N ASN A 119 -1.12 28.87 18.78
CA ASN A 119 -2.18 28.70 19.76
C ASN A 119 -2.61 27.22 19.97
N VAL A 120 -1.97 26.25 19.30
CA VAL A 120 -2.33 24.81 19.39
C VAL A 120 -1.73 24.11 20.62
N SER A 121 -0.63 24.63 21.17
CA SER A 121 0.06 23.96 22.28
C SER A 121 -0.71 24.03 23.60
N PRO A 122 -1.05 22.87 24.24
CA PRO A 122 -1.70 22.83 25.54
C PRO A 122 -0.76 23.19 26.71
N PHE A 123 0.54 23.29 26.45
CA PHE A 123 1.55 23.69 27.44
C PHE A 123 1.60 25.21 27.63
N THR A 124 1.20 25.98 26.60
CA THR A 124 1.31 27.44 26.61
C THR A 124 -0.05 28.15 26.57
N ASN A 125 -1.11 27.48 26.13
CA ASN A 125 -2.43 28.08 25.94
C ASN A 125 -3.53 27.39 26.75
N ALA A 126 -4.53 28.17 27.17
CA ALA A 126 -5.71 27.65 27.85
C ALA A 126 -6.55 26.74 26.91
N PRO A 127 -7.28 25.75 27.45
CA PRO A 127 -7.97 24.77 26.63
C PRO A 127 -8.94 25.34 25.58
N GLN A 128 -9.61 26.44 25.91
CA GLN A 128 -10.55 27.14 25.02
C GLN A 128 -9.87 27.69 23.76
N LEU A 129 -8.64 28.21 23.88
CA LEU A 129 -7.86 28.73 22.75
C LEU A 129 -7.39 27.59 21.87
N VAL A 130 -6.88 26.51 22.47
CA VAL A 130 -6.45 25.32 21.73
C VAL A 130 -7.62 24.74 20.91
N ILE A 131 -8.81 24.62 21.50
CA ILE A 131 -10.01 24.16 20.79
C ILE A 131 -10.36 25.10 19.63
N ALA A 132 -10.32 26.41 19.84
CA ALA A 132 -10.64 27.37 18.79
C ALA A 132 -9.62 27.33 17.64
N ALA A 133 -8.32 27.16 17.95
CA ALA A 133 -7.27 26.99 16.96
C ALA A 133 -7.43 25.68 16.17
N LEU A 134 -7.67 24.56 16.84
CA LEU A 134 -7.92 23.27 16.17
C LEU A 134 -9.19 23.28 15.31
N LYS A 135 -10.26 23.97 15.74
CA LYS A 135 -11.47 24.16 14.92
C LYS A 135 -11.16 24.96 13.66
N ALA A 136 -10.45 26.07 13.78
CA ALA A 136 -10.04 26.86 12.62
C ALA A 136 -9.19 26.04 11.65
N LEU A 137 -8.24 25.23 12.14
CA LEU A 137 -7.45 24.33 11.31
C LEU A 137 -8.30 23.23 10.66
N THR A 138 -9.32 22.73 11.36
CA THR A 138 -10.27 21.75 10.81
C THR A 138 -11.09 22.36 9.68
N ASP A 139 -11.61 23.57 9.87
CA ASP A 139 -12.38 24.29 8.84
C ASP A 139 -11.51 24.60 7.61
N ILE A 140 -10.23 24.96 7.82
CA ILE A 140 -9.26 25.15 6.72
C ILE A 140 -8.98 23.82 6.00
N ALA A 141 -8.85 22.71 6.73
CA ALA A 141 -8.63 21.39 6.14
C ALA A 141 -9.84 20.89 5.33
N ASP A 142 -11.05 21.15 5.81
CA ASP A 142 -12.29 20.82 5.10
C ASP A 142 -12.43 21.69 3.83
N ALA A 143 -12.08 22.98 3.89
CA ALA A 143 -12.04 23.86 2.72
C ALA A 143 -10.92 23.47 1.73
N SER A 144 -9.73 23.09 2.20
CA SER A 144 -8.63 22.68 1.31
C SER A 144 -8.91 21.37 0.59
N ALA A 145 -9.71 20.48 1.17
CA ALA A 145 -10.17 19.26 0.52
C ALA A 145 -11.11 19.50 -0.68
N LEU A 146 -11.70 20.70 -0.79
CA LEU A 146 -12.55 21.13 -1.90
C LEU A 146 -11.88 22.20 -2.77
N ALA A 147 -10.62 22.56 -2.51
CA ALA A 147 -9.94 23.62 -3.22
C ALA A 147 -9.53 23.22 -4.63
N ALA A 148 -9.45 24.20 -5.53
CA ALA A 148 -8.87 24.00 -6.85
C ALA A 148 -7.36 23.67 -6.73
N PRO A 149 -6.76 22.91 -7.68
CA PRO A 149 -5.34 22.55 -7.63
C PRO A 149 -4.37 23.74 -7.57
N SER A 150 -4.80 24.92 -8.02
CA SER A 150 -4.03 26.19 -7.97
C SER A 150 -4.17 26.96 -6.65
N SER A 151 -4.87 26.40 -5.66
CA SER A 151 -5.01 27.02 -4.34
C SER A 151 -3.65 27.13 -3.63
N PRO A 152 -3.37 28.23 -2.92
CA PRO A 152 -2.12 28.38 -2.16
C PRO A 152 -2.07 27.51 -0.89
N ILE A 153 -3.21 26.99 -0.45
CA ILE A 153 -3.30 26.01 0.64
C ILE A 153 -3.96 24.76 0.06
N ASP A 154 -3.24 23.66 0.12
CA ASP A 154 -3.75 22.32 -0.14
C ASP A 154 -3.65 21.44 1.12
N VAL A 155 -4.07 20.19 1.02
CA VAL A 155 -4.03 19.26 2.16
C VAL A 155 -2.60 18.91 2.56
N GLU A 156 -1.70 18.79 1.59
CA GLU A 156 -0.31 18.35 1.80
C GLU A 156 0.50 19.43 2.53
N SER A 157 0.53 20.66 2.01
CA SER A 157 1.22 21.81 2.63
C SER A 157 0.69 22.14 4.03
N LEU A 158 -0.62 21.95 4.25
CA LEU A 158 -1.22 22.10 5.58
C LEU A 158 -0.76 20.99 6.53
N ALA A 159 -0.67 19.75 6.06
CA ALA A 159 -0.18 18.61 6.84
C ALA A 159 1.29 18.79 7.23
N ASP A 160 2.15 19.26 6.31
CA ASP A 160 3.57 19.55 6.59
C ASP A 160 3.73 20.58 7.73
N THR A 161 2.86 21.60 7.74
CA THR A 161 2.88 22.61 8.81
C THR A 161 2.39 22.03 10.14
N VAL A 162 1.26 21.31 10.13
CA VAL A 162 0.58 20.80 11.33
C VAL A 162 1.37 19.67 12.02
N PHE A 163 1.99 18.78 11.24
CA PHE A 163 2.75 17.63 11.75
C PHE A 163 4.26 17.87 11.84
N SER A 164 4.68 19.13 11.77
CA SER A 164 6.08 19.48 12.04
C SER A 164 6.49 19.10 13.47
N ALA A 165 7.76 18.73 13.64
CA ALA A 165 8.29 18.21 14.91
C ALA A 165 8.04 19.12 16.13
N GLN A 166 7.88 20.43 15.93
CA GLN A 166 7.58 21.40 16.98
C GLN A 166 6.23 21.16 17.67
N TYR A 167 5.25 20.59 16.98
CA TYR A 167 3.87 20.45 17.49
C TYR A 167 3.50 19.01 17.85
N LEU A 168 4.29 18.01 17.45
CA LEU A 168 3.98 16.58 17.71
C LEU A 168 3.80 16.28 19.20
N ASP A 169 4.62 16.86 20.08
CA ASP A 169 4.47 16.73 21.54
C ASP A 169 3.13 17.28 22.04
N SER A 170 2.61 18.34 21.40
CA SER A 170 1.31 18.92 21.74
C SER A 170 0.17 17.97 21.38
N PHE A 171 0.24 17.33 20.21
CA PHE A 171 -0.71 16.29 19.83
C PHE A 171 -0.63 15.07 20.77
N GLY A 172 0.58 14.62 21.10
CA GLY A 172 0.80 13.55 22.07
C GLY A 172 0.16 13.84 23.44
N ALA A 173 0.35 15.06 23.96
CA ALA A 173 -0.24 15.50 25.23
C ALA A 173 -1.77 15.58 25.20
N MET A 174 -2.35 16.15 24.13
CA MET A 174 -3.81 16.21 23.96
C MET A 174 -4.43 14.81 23.93
N LEU A 175 -3.85 13.89 23.15
CA LEU A 175 -4.38 12.54 22.97
C LEU A 175 -4.20 11.66 24.20
N SER A 176 -3.16 11.91 25.00
CA SER A 176 -2.88 11.21 26.27
C SER A 176 -3.77 11.68 27.44
N ASN A 177 -4.66 12.65 27.23
CA ASN A 177 -5.48 13.24 28.29
C ASN A 177 -6.67 12.36 28.68
N THR A 178 -6.69 11.86 29.92
CA THR A 178 -7.72 10.95 30.46
C THR A 178 -8.85 11.66 31.21
N SER A 179 -8.84 12.99 31.29
CA SER A 179 -9.82 13.77 32.06
C SER A 179 -11.25 13.59 31.54
N THR A 180 -12.24 13.55 32.43
CA THR A 180 -13.68 13.56 32.06
C THR A 180 -14.18 14.93 31.59
N ASN A 181 -13.33 15.97 31.66
CA ASN A 181 -13.70 17.32 31.26
C ASN A 181 -14.03 17.42 29.76
N ILE A 182 -15.21 17.97 29.45
CA ILE A 182 -15.75 18.07 28.09
C ILE A 182 -14.82 18.89 27.16
N LEU A 183 -14.19 19.95 27.65
CA LEU A 183 -13.26 20.75 26.85
C LEU A 183 -12.03 19.93 26.45
N LEU A 184 -11.45 19.18 27.38
CA LEU A 184 -10.28 18.34 27.12
C LEU A 184 -10.64 17.17 26.20
N GLN A 185 -11.84 16.57 26.34
CA GLN A 185 -12.30 15.56 25.39
C GLN A 185 -12.60 16.15 24.00
N SER A 186 -13.03 17.41 23.91
CA SER A 186 -13.13 18.11 22.62
C SER A 186 -11.78 18.31 21.95
N GLN A 187 -10.70 18.55 22.71
CA GLN A 187 -9.34 18.62 22.14
C GLN A 187 -8.92 17.28 21.56
N VAL A 188 -9.17 16.19 22.28
CA VAL A 188 -8.87 14.82 21.81
C VAL A 188 -9.60 14.56 20.48
N SER A 189 -10.91 14.84 20.42
CA SER A 189 -11.70 14.61 19.20
C SER A 189 -11.24 15.48 18.03
N LEU A 190 -10.93 16.76 18.26
CA LEU A 190 -10.43 17.65 17.20
C LEU A 190 -9.02 17.28 16.75
N ALA A 191 -8.12 16.92 17.66
CA ALA A 191 -6.76 16.49 17.32
C ALA A 191 -6.77 15.20 16.47
N SER A 192 -7.55 14.19 16.88
CA SER A 192 -7.75 12.97 16.09
C SER A 192 -8.46 13.25 14.76
N GLY A 193 -9.43 14.16 14.75
CA GLY A 193 -10.12 14.61 13.54
C GLY A 193 -9.20 15.32 12.53
N LEU A 194 -8.21 16.07 13.02
CA LEU A 194 -7.23 16.74 12.17
C LEU A 194 -6.22 15.75 11.60
N ILE A 195 -5.76 14.79 12.43
CA ILE A 195 -4.90 13.67 11.98
C ILE A 195 -5.58 12.91 10.83
N SER A 196 -6.84 12.51 10.99
CA SER A 196 -7.56 11.75 9.98
C SER A 196 -7.78 12.48 8.65
N ARG A 197 -7.89 13.81 8.65
CA ARG A 197 -8.07 14.61 7.43
C ARG A 197 -6.78 14.84 6.65
N LEU A 198 -5.70 15.11 7.38
CA LEU A 198 -4.43 15.60 6.84
C LEU A 198 -3.39 14.49 6.63
N CYS A 199 -3.39 13.43 7.45
CA CYS A 199 -2.38 12.38 7.38
C CYS A 199 -2.64 11.47 6.17
N ARG A 200 -2.06 11.83 5.02
CA ARG A 200 -2.18 11.09 3.74
C ARG A 200 -0.85 10.54 3.26
N GLU A 201 0.24 11.29 3.48
CA GLU A 201 1.58 10.92 3.02
C GLU A 201 2.34 10.06 4.04
N GLU A 202 3.23 9.21 3.51
CA GLU A 202 4.06 8.29 4.29
C GLU A 202 4.94 9.04 5.32
N ARG A 203 5.44 10.24 4.96
CA ARG A 203 6.26 11.08 5.86
C ARG A 203 5.49 11.52 7.11
N HIS A 204 4.22 11.91 6.98
CA HIS A 204 3.38 12.30 8.11
C HIS A 204 3.02 11.10 8.98
N GLN A 205 2.68 9.96 8.35
CA GLN A 205 2.38 8.70 9.04
C GLN A 205 3.56 8.24 9.90
N GLN A 206 4.76 8.32 9.34
CA GLN A 206 6.00 7.98 10.04
C GLN A 206 6.27 8.95 11.20
N ALA A 207 6.15 10.26 10.99
CA ALA A 207 6.37 11.27 12.05
C ALA A 207 5.42 11.11 13.24
N LEU A 208 4.14 10.79 12.99
CA LEU A 208 3.15 10.53 14.04
C LEU A 208 3.42 9.19 14.75
N ALA A 209 3.95 8.19 14.07
CA ALA A 209 4.34 6.93 14.69
C ALA A 209 5.60 7.09 15.57
N THR A 210 6.62 7.80 15.10
CA THR A 210 7.89 7.96 15.83
C THR A 210 7.78 8.88 17.04
N SER A 211 6.87 9.87 17.02
CA SER A 211 6.62 10.78 18.15
C SER A 211 5.80 10.17 19.29
N GLY A 212 5.28 8.95 19.13
CA GLY A 212 4.44 8.29 20.14
C GLY A 212 2.96 8.67 20.08
N VAL A 213 2.53 9.41 19.05
CA VAL A 213 1.10 9.72 18.84
C VAL A 213 0.28 8.46 18.54
N LEU A 214 0.83 7.52 17.75
CA LEU A 214 0.21 6.21 17.53
C LEU A 214 0.02 5.43 18.85
N ASP A 215 1.02 5.48 19.73
CA ASP A 215 0.99 4.80 21.03
C ASP A 215 -0.04 5.44 21.98
N ALA A 216 -0.15 6.78 22.00
CA ALA A 216 -1.21 7.47 22.74
C ALA A 216 -2.62 7.07 22.27
N LEU A 217 -2.82 6.99 20.94
CA LEU A 217 -4.09 6.51 20.38
C LEU A 217 -4.35 5.04 20.72
N ALA A 218 -3.31 4.20 20.74
CA ALA A 218 -3.41 2.80 21.16
C ALA A 218 -3.84 2.69 22.62
N THR A 219 -3.30 3.51 23.52
CA THR A 219 -3.76 3.59 24.91
C THR A 219 -5.22 4.02 25.00
N ARG A 220 -5.67 4.97 24.17
CA ARG A 220 -7.09 5.37 24.11
C ARG A 220 -8.01 4.27 23.58
N LEU A 221 -7.54 3.46 22.65
CA LEU A 221 -8.28 2.30 22.16
C LEU A 221 -8.39 1.21 23.25
N ALA A 222 -7.29 0.94 23.96
CA ALA A 222 -7.24 -0.01 25.06
C ALA A 222 -8.16 0.40 26.23
N SER A 223 -8.22 1.68 26.58
CA SER A 223 -9.10 2.18 27.65
C SER A 223 -10.60 2.00 27.36
N VAL A 224 -10.99 1.93 26.08
CA VAL A 224 -12.36 1.61 25.68
C VAL A 224 -12.70 0.14 25.95
N ALA A 225 -11.75 -0.77 25.76
CA ALA A 225 -11.94 -2.17 26.14
C ALA A 225 -12.08 -2.32 27.66
N VAL A 226 -11.31 -1.55 28.44
CA VAL A 226 -11.45 -1.48 29.91
C VAL A 226 -12.83 -0.95 30.30
N LEU A 227 -13.28 0.16 29.72
CA LEU A 227 -14.62 0.74 29.97
C LEU A 227 -15.74 -0.25 29.69
N ARG A 228 -15.61 -1.06 28.63
CA ARG A 228 -16.62 -2.06 28.22
C ARG A 228 -16.53 -3.37 29.00
N GLY A 229 -15.56 -3.53 29.90
CA GLY A 229 -15.31 -4.79 30.60
C GLY A 229 -14.88 -5.92 29.66
N GLU A 230 -14.23 -5.59 28.54
CA GLU A 230 -13.78 -6.53 27.51
C GLU A 230 -12.28 -6.87 27.64
N VAL A 231 -11.71 -6.65 28.82
CA VAL A 231 -10.33 -7.04 29.18
C VAL A 231 -10.22 -8.56 29.23
N VAL A 232 -9.10 -9.11 28.74
CA VAL A 232 -8.83 -10.55 28.82
C VAL A 232 -8.72 -10.99 30.30
N PRO A 233 -9.40 -12.07 30.74
CA PRO A 233 -9.28 -12.50 32.13
C PRO A 233 -7.83 -12.90 32.47
N GLY A 234 -7.35 -12.46 33.63
CA GLY A 234 -5.94 -12.64 34.06
C GLY A 234 -4.96 -11.60 33.49
N ALA A 235 -5.43 -10.62 32.72
CA ALA A 235 -4.57 -9.61 32.12
C ALA A 235 -3.91 -8.68 33.15
N ASP A 236 -4.62 -8.35 34.23
CA ASP A 236 -4.10 -7.56 35.35
C ASP A 236 -2.94 -8.26 36.06
N ALA A 237 -3.06 -9.57 36.31
CA ALA A 237 -2.01 -10.38 36.88
C ALA A 237 -0.81 -10.48 35.92
N SER A 238 -1.07 -10.73 34.62
CA SER A 238 0.00 -10.79 33.60
C SER A 238 0.72 -9.45 33.44
N ALA A 239 0.01 -8.32 33.49
CA ALA A 239 0.62 -7.00 33.36
C ALA A 239 1.53 -6.69 34.56
N LYS A 240 1.15 -7.10 35.78
CA LYS A 240 2.01 -6.98 36.97
C LYS A 240 3.25 -7.86 36.88
N SER A 241 3.11 -9.11 36.41
CA SER A 241 4.23 -10.06 36.34
C SER A 241 5.26 -9.71 35.26
N ASP A 242 4.85 -9.01 34.19
CA ASP A 242 5.69 -8.71 33.02
C ASP A 242 6.00 -7.21 32.87
N GLY A 243 5.87 -6.42 33.95
CA GLY A 243 6.29 -5.01 33.98
C GLY A 243 5.41 -4.03 33.18
N LEU A 244 4.21 -4.44 32.75
CA LEU A 244 3.30 -3.65 31.92
C LEU A 244 2.19 -2.93 32.72
N PHE A 245 2.14 -3.11 34.04
CA PHE A 245 1.04 -2.59 34.87
C PHE A 245 0.86 -1.07 34.78
N GLU A 246 1.95 -0.29 34.64
CA GLU A 246 1.84 1.16 34.50
C GLU A 246 1.20 1.61 33.18
N ALA A 247 1.33 0.80 32.13
CA ALA A 247 0.69 1.05 30.83
C ALA A 247 -0.74 0.50 30.74
N PHE A 248 -1.22 -0.16 31.80
CA PHE A 248 -2.60 -0.61 31.90
C PHE A 248 -3.53 0.61 32.07
N PRO A 249 -4.38 0.93 31.09
CA PRO A 249 -5.10 2.19 31.10
C PRO A 249 -6.30 2.18 32.05
N GLU A 250 -6.59 3.36 32.62
CA GLU A 250 -7.87 3.61 33.28
C GLU A 250 -9.04 3.54 32.29
N PRO A 251 -10.29 3.26 32.74
CA PRO A 251 -11.47 3.25 31.88
C PRO A 251 -11.64 4.55 31.09
N ALA A 252 -11.93 4.44 29.80
CA ALA A 252 -12.18 5.60 28.94
C ALA A 252 -13.33 6.48 29.49
N PRO A 253 -13.26 7.83 29.36
CA PRO A 253 -14.40 8.69 29.62
C PRO A 253 -15.57 8.35 28.69
N GLN A 254 -16.81 8.39 29.19
CA GLN A 254 -18.02 8.12 28.37
C GLN A 254 -18.19 9.11 27.21
N ALA A 255 -17.62 10.33 27.32
CA ALA A 255 -17.65 11.34 26.27
C ALA A 255 -16.60 11.10 25.15
N LEU A 256 -15.74 10.08 25.28
CA LEU A 256 -14.72 9.78 24.28
C LEU A 256 -15.36 9.35 22.96
N ARG A 257 -14.97 10.01 21.87
CA ARG A 257 -15.39 9.72 20.51
C ARG A 257 -14.53 8.62 19.89
N LEU A 258 -14.96 7.37 20.03
CA LEU A 258 -14.23 6.19 19.53
C LEU A 258 -14.01 6.26 18.01
N ASP A 259 -15.00 6.75 17.27
CA ASP A 259 -14.92 7.00 15.83
C ASP A 259 -13.71 7.88 15.47
N SER A 260 -13.52 9.02 16.16
CA SER A 260 -12.35 9.88 15.91
C SER A 260 -11.02 9.17 16.17
N ILE A 261 -10.94 8.35 17.23
CA ILE A 261 -9.72 7.60 17.58
C ILE A 261 -9.41 6.53 16.52
N LEU A 262 -10.40 5.71 16.14
CA LEU A 262 -10.21 4.66 15.13
C LEU A 262 -9.81 5.27 13.78
N GLU A 263 -10.40 6.40 13.42
CA GLU A 263 -10.09 7.08 12.17
C GLU A 263 -8.66 7.62 12.11
N ALA A 264 -8.19 8.24 13.21
CA ALA A 264 -6.80 8.68 13.32
C ALA A 264 -5.81 7.51 13.28
N ILE A 265 -6.12 6.40 13.96
CA ILE A 265 -5.30 5.18 13.89
C ILE A 265 -5.23 4.66 12.46
N GLY A 266 -6.37 4.52 11.77
CA GLY A 266 -6.42 4.05 10.39
C GLY A 266 -5.59 4.93 9.43
N ALA A 267 -5.64 6.25 9.60
CA ALA A 267 -4.83 7.20 8.82
C ALA A 267 -3.33 7.03 9.07
N ILE A 268 -2.90 6.85 10.32
CA ILE A 268 -1.48 6.65 10.67
C ILE A 268 -0.97 5.28 10.19
N LEU A 269 -1.77 4.22 10.32
CA LEU A 269 -1.33 2.87 9.94
C LEU A 269 -0.99 2.78 8.44
N GLY A 270 -1.82 3.38 7.58
CA GLY A 270 -1.67 3.28 6.14
C GLY A 270 -1.63 1.81 5.69
N ASP A 271 -0.65 1.47 4.85
CA ASP A 271 -0.37 0.09 4.43
C ASP A 271 0.93 -0.48 5.06
N SER A 272 1.44 0.15 6.14
CA SER A 272 2.73 -0.23 6.73
C SER A 272 2.66 -1.43 7.66
N LYS A 273 3.60 -2.36 7.47
CA LYS A 273 3.75 -3.55 8.34
C LYS A 273 4.29 -3.17 9.71
N TYR A 274 5.27 -2.28 9.75
CA TYR A 274 5.90 -1.81 10.98
C TYR A 274 4.88 -1.09 11.86
N ARG A 275 4.11 -0.15 11.32
CA ARG A 275 3.08 0.58 12.09
C ARG A 275 1.97 -0.35 12.57
N ALA A 276 1.52 -1.31 11.74
CA ALA A 276 0.56 -2.33 12.13
C ALA A 276 1.07 -3.20 13.30
N ASN A 277 2.30 -3.71 13.21
CA ASN A 277 2.90 -4.50 14.29
C ASN A 277 3.16 -3.65 15.54
N ARG A 278 3.53 -2.37 15.40
CA ARG A 278 3.70 -1.46 16.54
C ARG A 278 2.39 -1.22 17.28
N LEU A 279 1.29 -0.97 16.56
CA LEU A 279 -0.04 -0.82 17.19
C LEU A 279 -0.43 -2.09 17.96
N ALA A 280 -0.33 -3.25 17.31
CA ALA A 280 -0.75 -4.52 17.91
C ALA A 280 0.07 -4.92 19.14
N ASN A 281 1.32 -4.45 19.21
CA ASN A 281 2.22 -4.71 20.34
C ASN A 281 2.49 -3.47 21.20
N SER A 282 1.66 -2.43 21.11
CA SER A 282 1.77 -1.26 21.97
C SER A 282 1.60 -1.68 23.45
N PRO A 283 2.33 -1.09 24.42
CA PRO A 283 2.29 -1.52 25.82
C PRO A 283 0.88 -1.63 26.41
N SER A 284 0.02 -0.63 26.15
CA SER A 284 -1.36 -0.64 26.64
C SER A 284 -2.24 -1.72 25.97
N ILE A 285 -1.97 -2.05 24.70
CA ILE A 285 -2.68 -3.13 24.00
C ILE A 285 -2.24 -4.49 24.56
N LEU A 286 -0.94 -4.69 24.77
CA LEU A 286 -0.42 -5.92 25.38
C LEU A 286 -0.86 -6.10 26.84
N ALA A 287 -1.04 -5.00 27.58
CA ALA A 287 -1.53 -5.03 28.94
C ALA A 287 -3.01 -5.48 29.03
N VAL A 288 -3.86 -5.06 28.08
CA VAL A 288 -5.31 -5.40 28.06
C VAL A 288 -5.60 -6.71 27.31
N PHE A 289 -4.81 -7.01 26.28
CA PHE A 289 -4.94 -8.19 25.42
C PHE A 289 -3.66 -9.07 25.43
N PRO A 290 -3.21 -9.55 26.60
CA PRO A 290 -2.03 -10.40 26.67
C PRO A 290 -2.31 -11.80 26.06
N PRO A 291 -1.34 -12.39 25.33
CA PRO A 291 -1.46 -13.74 24.80
C PRO A 291 -1.27 -14.78 25.91
N ILE A 292 -2.33 -15.05 26.68
CA ILE A 292 -2.33 -16.00 27.82
C ILE A 292 -3.06 -17.29 27.42
N LYS A 293 -2.56 -18.46 27.87
CA LYS A 293 -3.27 -19.76 27.78
C LYS A 293 -4.25 -19.87 28.95
N PHE A 294 -5.48 -20.31 28.68
CA PHE A 294 -6.44 -20.62 29.73
C PHE A 294 -6.40 -22.11 30.02
N GLU A 295 -6.24 -22.46 31.29
CA GLU A 295 -6.58 -23.80 31.76
C GLU A 295 -8.11 -23.87 31.92
N PRO A 296 -8.81 -24.81 31.25
CA PRO A 296 -10.23 -24.98 31.50
C PRO A 296 -10.41 -25.36 32.97
N ALA A 297 -11.32 -24.65 33.67
CA ALA A 297 -11.69 -25.02 35.03
C ALA A 297 -12.14 -26.49 35.03
N VAL A 298 -11.40 -27.33 35.75
CA VAL A 298 -11.81 -28.71 36.00
C VAL A 298 -13.14 -28.65 36.73
N ASN A 299 -14.23 -29.05 36.06
CA ASN A 299 -15.49 -29.32 36.75
C ASN A 299 -15.23 -30.46 37.74
N PRO A 300 -15.37 -30.26 39.06
CA PRO A 300 -15.16 -31.32 40.04
C PRO A 300 -16.17 -32.48 39.91
N ASP A 301 -17.26 -32.27 39.15
CA ASP A 301 -18.39 -33.21 39.06
C ASP A 301 -18.35 -34.18 37.86
N LEU A 302 -17.24 -34.26 37.12
CA LEU A 302 -17.08 -35.21 36.01
C LEU A 302 -15.80 -36.04 36.14
N GLU A 303 -15.73 -36.86 37.19
CA GLU A 303 -14.92 -38.07 37.14
C GLU A 303 -15.51 -39.02 36.10
N GLN A 304 -14.94 -39.07 34.89
CA GLN A 304 -15.06 -40.25 34.04
C GLN A 304 -13.69 -40.74 33.59
N THR A 305 -13.42 -41.93 34.11
CA THR A 305 -12.32 -42.85 33.86
C THR A 305 -12.31 -43.34 32.41
N GLY A 306 -11.16 -43.26 31.74
CA GLY A 306 -10.90 -43.92 30.46
C GLY A 306 -9.49 -43.62 29.92
N PRO A 307 -8.73 -44.61 29.42
CA PRO A 307 -7.31 -44.44 29.06
C PRO A 307 -7.06 -43.76 27.70
N ASN A 308 -8.06 -43.09 27.11
CA ASN A 308 -7.93 -42.31 25.88
C ASN A 308 -8.32 -40.85 26.15
N SER A 309 -7.47 -40.13 26.89
CA SER A 309 -7.57 -38.67 26.95
C SER A 309 -7.14 -38.11 25.59
N MET A 310 -8.11 -37.81 24.72
CA MET A 310 -7.88 -36.91 23.59
C MET A 310 -7.28 -35.63 24.18
N ARG A 311 -6.08 -35.24 23.72
CA ARG A 311 -5.39 -34.00 24.12
C ARG A 311 -6.42 -32.86 24.23
N GLN A 312 -6.83 -32.50 25.44
CA GLN A 312 -7.70 -31.34 25.66
C GLN A 312 -6.96 -30.12 25.11
N HIS A 313 -7.49 -29.52 24.05
CA HIS A 313 -6.87 -28.36 23.41
C HIS A 313 -6.97 -27.16 24.36
N SER A 314 -5.87 -26.41 24.53
CA SER A 314 -5.85 -25.26 25.42
C SER A 314 -6.86 -24.20 24.94
N VAL A 315 -7.84 -23.90 25.78
CA VAL A 315 -8.79 -22.80 25.56
C VAL A 315 -7.99 -21.50 25.56
N THR A 316 -8.24 -20.63 24.59
CA THR A 316 -7.59 -19.31 24.50
C THR A 316 -8.63 -18.21 24.74
N ALA A 317 -8.18 -16.97 24.99
CA ALA A 317 -9.08 -15.80 25.11
C ALA A 317 -10.05 -15.67 23.92
N MET A 318 -9.67 -16.26 22.78
CA MET A 318 -10.43 -16.28 21.53
C MET A 318 -11.81 -16.94 21.67
N GLU A 319 -11.93 -18.01 22.46
CA GLU A 319 -13.20 -18.74 22.67
C GLU A 319 -14.19 -17.94 23.53
N TYR A 320 -13.71 -17.00 24.34
CA TYR A 320 -14.54 -16.06 25.09
C TYR A 320 -15.04 -14.88 24.24
N MET A 321 -14.31 -14.51 23.18
CA MET A 321 -14.60 -13.30 22.40
C MET A 321 -15.46 -13.56 21.16
N LEU A 322 -15.27 -14.69 20.48
CA LEU A 322 -15.97 -15.06 19.25
C LEU A 322 -16.99 -16.18 19.47
N PRO A 323 -17.99 -16.33 18.59
CA PRO A 323 -18.95 -17.44 18.67
C PRO A 323 -18.23 -18.80 18.71
N ILE A 324 -18.64 -19.66 19.63
CA ILE A 324 -18.14 -21.03 19.80
C ILE A 324 -18.52 -21.83 18.54
N ASN A 325 -17.58 -22.64 18.01
CA ASN A 325 -17.69 -23.49 16.80
C ASN A 325 -17.30 -22.90 15.42
N LEU A 326 -16.44 -21.88 15.35
CA LEU A 326 -15.85 -21.45 14.07
C LEU A 326 -14.78 -22.45 13.58
N PRO A 327 -14.77 -22.83 12.28
CA PRO A 327 -13.73 -23.71 11.74
C PRO A 327 -12.36 -23.04 11.83
N ARG A 328 -11.41 -23.71 12.48
CA ARG A 328 -9.99 -23.31 12.53
C ARG A 328 -9.29 -23.95 11.33
N ASN A 329 -8.75 -23.15 10.42
CA ASN A 329 -7.85 -23.65 9.40
C ASN A 329 -6.53 -24.01 10.10
N GLN A 330 -6.40 -25.26 10.55
CA GLN A 330 -5.11 -25.78 10.97
C GLN A 330 -4.25 -25.90 9.71
N SER A 331 -3.14 -25.16 9.66
CA SER A 331 -2.09 -25.36 8.67
C SER A 331 -1.45 -26.72 8.91
N THR A 332 -2.06 -27.77 8.38
CA THR A 332 -1.43 -29.08 8.32
C THR A 332 -0.37 -29.03 7.23
N SER A 333 0.89 -29.09 7.63
CA SER A 333 1.98 -29.47 6.73
C SER A 333 1.62 -30.79 6.02
N PRO A 334 1.83 -30.93 4.71
CA PRO A 334 1.42 -32.12 3.96
C PRO A 334 2.42 -33.27 4.15
N TYR A 335 2.68 -33.67 5.40
CA TYR A 335 3.42 -34.88 5.72
C TYR A 335 2.66 -35.70 6.77
N GLY A 336 2.11 -36.83 6.30
CA GLY A 336 1.85 -38.00 7.13
C GLY A 336 0.44 -38.15 7.70
N SER A 337 -0.46 -38.78 6.95
CA SER A 337 -1.15 -40.02 7.37
C SER A 337 -2.18 -40.43 6.32
N VAL A 338 -1.89 -41.52 5.64
CA VAL A 338 -2.79 -42.21 4.70
C VAL A 338 -3.72 -43.12 5.51
N PRO A 339 -5.05 -43.09 5.32
CA PRO A 339 -5.90 -44.22 5.69
C PRO A 339 -5.83 -45.31 4.59
N PRO A 340 -5.84 -46.61 4.94
CA PRO A 340 -5.64 -47.67 3.98
C PRO A 340 -6.92 -48.00 3.19
N GLY A 341 -6.78 -48.17 1.88
CA GLY A 341 -7.62 -49.07 1.08
C GLY A 341 -8.66 -48.44 0.16
N GLY A 342 -8.55 -48.71 -1.14
CA GLY A 342 -9.61 -48.51 -2.14
C GLY A 342 -9.09 -48.17 -3.53
N SER A 343 -9.16 -49.13 -4.46
CA SER A 343 -8.53 -49.15 -5.79
C SER A 343 -9.26 -48.39 -6.91
N SER A 344 -8.45 -47.97 -7.90
CA SER A 344 -8.68 -48.01 -9.37
C SER A 344 -9.29 -46.81 -10.14
N ASN A 345 -8.44 -46.32 -11.07
CA ASN A 345 -8.67 -45.87 -12.46
C ASN A 345 -9.51 -44.58 -12.68
N SER A 346 -9.21 -43.65 -13.60
CA SER A 346 -8.17 -43.49 -14.63
C SER A 346 -8.32 -42.10 -15.29
N GLN A 347 -7.18 -41.47 -15.58
CA GLN A 347 -6.87 -40.60 -16.74
C GLN A 347 -7.83 -39.45 -17.16
N SER A 348 -7.33 -38.22 -17.02
CA SER A 348 -7.09 -37.36 -18.20
C SER A 348 -5.96 -36.37 -17.91
N SER A 349 -4.79 -36.65 -18.49
CA SER A 349 -3.64 -35.76 -18.54
C SER A 349 -3.87 -34.63 -19.54
N SER A 350 -3.04 -33.59 -19.41
CA SER A 350 -2.76 -32.50 -20.38
C SER A 350 -3.49 -31.19 -20.13
N ARG A 351 -2.92 -30.35 -19.25
CA ARG A 351 -2.70 -28.91 -19.52
C ARG A 351 -1.47 -28.40 -18.77
N SER A 352 -0.48 -27.99 -19.54
CA SER A 352 0.73 -27.30 -19.13
C SER A 352 0.42 -26.05 -18.28
N SER A 353 1.21 -25.93 -17.23
CA SER A 353 1.29 -24.86 -16.23
C SER A 353 1.38 -23.44 -16.80
N LEU A 354 0.30 -22.66 -16.60
CA LEU A 354 0.28 -21.18 -16.74
C LEU A 354 -0.39 -20.49 -15.53
N SER A 355 -0.50 -21.15 -14.38
CA SER A 355 -1.12 -20.58 -13.17
C SER A 355 -0.06 -20.17 -12.14
N ARG A 356 0.61 -19.05 -12.36
CA ARG A 356 1.21 -18.27 -11.27
C ARG A 356 1.40 -16.80 -11.62
N PHE A 357 0.35 -16.21 -12.18
CA PHE A 357 0.22 -14.78 -12.17
C PHE A 357 -0.35 -14.42 -10.79
N SER A 358 0.40 -13.78 -9.90
CA SER A 358 -0.20 -12.93 -8.86
C SER A 358 0.22 -11.51 -9.18
N SER A 359 -0.74 -10.62 -9.08
CA SER A 359 -0.70 -9.29 -9.67
C SER A 359 -0.84 -8.28 -8.56
N SER A 360 0.30 -7.77 -8.14
CA SER A 360 0.50 -6.44 -7.59
C SER A 360 2.01 -6.23 -7.67
N ALA A 361 2.45 -5.10 -8.23
CA ALA A 361 3.82 -4.62 -8.01
C ALA A 361 3.89 -4.03 -6.58
N ILE A 362 3.46 -4.83 -5.60
CA ILE A 362 3.64 -4.61 -4.18
C ILE A 362 4.56 -5.75 -3.76
N TRP A 363 5.84 -5.44 -3.74
CA TRP A 363 6.90 -6.37 -3.47
C TRP A 363 6.82 -6.88 -2.04
N ASP A 364 6.23 -8.06 -1.88
CA ASP A 364 6.46 -8.90 -0.71
C ASP A 364 6.54 -10.36 -1.14
N SER A 365 7.72 -10.74 -1.63
CA SER A 365 8.09 -12.16 -1.59
C SER A 365 8.40 -12.53 -0.14
N PRO A 366 7.72 -13.52 0.47
CA PRO A 366 8.02 -13.95 1.84
C PRO A 366 9.23 -14.88 1.79
N ARG A 367 10.45 -14.32 1.72
CA ARG A 367 11.67 -15.13 1.70
C ARG A 367 12.82 -14.45 2.45
N PHE A 368 12.68 -14.33 3.76
CA PHE A 368 13.77 -14.36 4.73
C PHE A 368 13.18 -14.69 6.11
N GLN A 369 12.87 -15.97 6.34
CA GLN A 369 12.89 -16.49 7.70
C GLN A 369 14.38 -16.60 8.06
N THR A 370 14.85 -15.76 8.97
CA THR A 370 16.12 -15.98 9.64
C THR A 370 16.02 -17.31 10.36
N THR A 371 16.78 -18.29 9.87
CA THR A 371 16.96 -19.58 10.49
C THR A 371 17.71 -19.38 11.81
N SER A 372 16.98 -19.23 12.91
CA SER A 372 17.46 -19.67 14.23
C SER A 372 16.85 -21.04 14.47
N SER A 373 17.67 -22.08 14.26
CA SER A 373 17.36 -23.43 14.70
C SER A 373 17.36 -23.48 16.23
N SER A 374 16.17 -23.44 16.82
CA SER A 374 15.94 -23.94 18.19
C SER A 374 14.81 -24.97 18.11
N PRO A 375 15.02 -26.21 18.56
CA PRO A 375 14.01 -27.26 18.51
C PRO A 375 13.15 -27.21 19.78
N GLU A 376 12.24 -26.23 19.88
CA GLU A 376 11.08 -26.30 20.77
C GLU A 376 9.92 -25.55 20.11
N ASP A 377 9.01 -26.31 19.46
CA ASP A 377 7.72 -25.81 18.96
C ASP A 377 6.86 -25.32 20.14
N THR A 378 7.11 -24.10 20.61
CA THR A 378 6.14 -23.36 21.41
C THR A 378 5.15 -22.74 20.44
N GLU A 379 3.95 -23.30 20.34
CA GLU A 379 2.84 -22.69 19.59
C GLU A 379 2.67 -21.22 20.06
N GLU A 380 3.06 -20.25 19.23
CA GLU A 380 2.85 -18.83 19.49
C GLU A 380 1.35 -18.60 19.71
N ILE A 381 0.98 -18.17 20.93
CA ILE A 381 -0.40 -17.87 21.28
C ILE A 381 -0.82 -16.62 20.50
N GLU A 382 -1.90 -16.74 19.72
CA GLU A 382 -2.42 -15.64 18.89
C GLU A 382 -2.85 -14.45 19.77
N SER A 383 -2.60 -13.22 19.28
CA SER A 383 -3.01 -11.99 19.96
C SER A 383 -4.55 -11.91 20.10
N PRO A 384 -5.10 -11.74 21.32
CA PRO A 384 -6.53 -11.52 21.55
C PRO A 384 -7.05 -10.18 20.99
N PHE A 385 -6.18 -9.30 20.51
CA PHE A 385 -6.58 -8.01 19.95
C PHE A 385 -7.36 -8.15 18.63
N ILE A 386 -6.96 -9.09 17.76
CA ILE A 386 -7.62 -9.34 16.48
C ILE A 386 -9.10 -9.78 16.63
N PRO A 387 -9.45 -10.80 17.43
CA PRO A 387 -10.84 -11.17 17.64
C PRO A 387 -11.63 -10.13 18.44
N TRP A 388 -10.99 -9.33 19.29
CA TRP A 388 -11.65 -8.18 19.91
C TRP A 388 -12.08 -7.16 18.84
N LEU A 389 -11.22 -6.85 17.86
CA LEU A 389 -11.59 -6.01 16.71
C LEU A 389 -12.73 -6.64 15.88
N VAL A 390 -12.72 -7.96 15.67
CA VAL A 390 -13.84 -8.65 15.00
C VAL A 390 -15.14 -8.51 15.81
N ARG A 391 -15.08 -8.64 17.14
CA ARG A 391 -16.23 -8.39 18.02
C ARG A 391 -16.70 -6.93 17.93
N LEU A 392 -15.77 -5.97 17.89
CA LEU A 392 -16.06 -4.54 17.75
C LEU A 392 -16.79 -4.27 16.43
N VAL A 393 -16.28 -4.77 15.30
CA VAL A 393 -16.93 -4.69 13.98
C VAL A 393 -18.38 -5.18 14.04
N ARG A 394 -18.63 -6.30 14.71
CA ARG A 394 -19.97 -6.91 14.78
C ARG A 394 -20.94 -6.14 15.68
N ARG A 395 -20.46 -5.45 16.72
CA ARG A 395 -21.31 -4.78 17.73
C ARG A 395 -21.48 -3.28 17.50
N SER A 396 -20.57 -2.64 16.76
CA SER A 396 -20.60 -1.20 16.50
C SER A 396 -21.64 -0.77 15.45
N GLY A 397 -22.00 0.51 15.45
CA GLY A 397 -22.77 1.16 14.38
C GLY A 397 -22.02 1.22 13.05
N GLU A 398 -22.66 1.64 11.96
CA GLU A 398 -22.10 1.53 10.60
C GLU A 398 -20.76 2.25 10.42
N TYR A 399 -20.63 3.48 10.94
CA TYR A 399 -19.39 4.25 10.81
C TYR A 399 -18.24 3.67 11.64
N GLU A 400 -18.46 3.42 12.93
CA GLU A 400 -17.46 2.76 13.78
C GLU A 400 -17.06 1.37 13.27
N ARG A 401 -18.03 0.60 12.75
CA ARG A 401 -17.78 -0.71 12.14
C ARG A 401 -16.83 -0.62 10.95
N LEU A 402 -17.03 0.37 10.09
CA LEU A 402 -16.16 0.62 8.95
C LEU A 402 -14.73 0.92 9.41
N LEU A 403 -14.56 1.81 10.38
CA LEU A 403 -13.25 2.19 10.92
C LEU A 403 -12.54 1.03 11.63
N ALA A 404 -13.27 0.23 12.41
CA ALA A 404 -12.73 -0.97 13.03
C ALA A 404 -12.33 -2.03 11.98
N SER A 405 -13.10 -2.14 10.89
CA SER A 405 -12.77 -3.03 9.77
C SER A 405 -11.52 -2.55 9.01
N ASP A 406 -11.32 -1.24 8.91
CA ASP A 406 -10.15 -0.62 8.28
C ASP A 406 -8.86 -0.95 9.05
N ILE A 407 -8.86 -0.76 10.37
CA ILE A 407 -7.74 -1.15 11.24
C ILE A 407 -7.50 -2.66 11.15
N LEU A 408 -8.56 -3.47 11.22
CA LEU A 408 -8.44 -4.92 11.10
C LEU A 408 -7.80 -5.32 9.77
N ALA A 409 -8.23 -4.73 8.64
CA ALA A 409 -7.64 -4.97 7.33
C ALA A 409 -6.15 -4.59 7.29
N ALA A 410 -5.78 -3.45 7.89
CA ALA A 410 -4.39 -3.00 7.99
C ALA A 410 -3.52 -3.96 8.83
N LEU A 411 -4.03 -4.47 9.95
CA LEU A 411 -3.31 -5.43 10.80
C LEU A 411 -3.08 -6.78 10.10
N ILE A 412 -4.10 -7.29 9.39
CA ILE A 412 -3.99 -8.54 8.63
C ILE A 412 -2.98 -8.40 7.49
N LYS A 413 -3.08 -7.32 6.71
CA LYS A 413 -2.10 -7.01 5.64
C LYS A 413 -0.69 -6.78 6.21
N GLY A 414 -0.61 -6.19 7.40
CA GLY A 414 0.62 -5.98 8.16
C GLY A 414 1.27 -7.25 8.72
N GLY A 415 0.64 -8.42 8.56
CA GLY A 415 1.18 -9.71 9.01
C GLY A 415 1.12 -9.91 10.54
N VAL A 416 0.24 -9.19 11.24
CA VAL A 416 0.07 -9.33 12.70
C VAL A 416 -0.58 -10.67 13.07
N ALA A 417 -1.49 -11.17 12.22
CA ALA A 417 -2.07 -12.51 12.36
C ALA A 417 -1.28 -13.52 11.52
N SER A 418 -1.19 -14.77 11.97
CA SER A 418 -0.57 -15.84 11.18
C SER A 418 -1.37 -16.11 9.91
N LYS A 419 -0.65 -16.25 8.79
CA LYS A 419 -1.24 -16.40 7.46
C LYS A 419 -2.19 -17.60 7.41
N GLY A 420 -3.43 -17.37 6.97
CA GLY A 420 -4.44 -18.41 6.81
C GLY A 420 -5.24 -18.77 8.08
N LEU A 421 -4.79 -18.39 9.28
CA LEU A 421 -5.41 -18.82 10.54
C LEU A 421 -6.85 -18.26 10.72
N ARG A 422 -7.08 -17.02 10.28
CA ARG A 422 -8.34 -16.29 10.52
C ARG A 422 -9.17 -16.00 9.27
N GLU A 423 -8.73 -16.43 8.09
CA GLU A 423 -9.45 -16.16 6.84
C GLU A 423 -10.90 -16.66 6.89
N ALA A 424 -11.14 -17.85 7.48
CA ALA A 424 -12.49 -18.38 7.66
C ALA A 424 -13.39 -17.49 8.53
N SER A 425 -12.87 -17.04 9.69
CA SER A 425 -13.61 -16.16 10.60
C SER A 425 -13.89 -14.79 9.95
N LEU A 426 -12.91 -14.21 9.27
CA LEU A 426 -13.05 -12.92 8.59
C LEU A 426 -14.05 -13.01 7.43
N GLY A 427 -13.99 -14.08 6.64
CA GLY A 427 -14.91 -14.34 5.54
C GLY A 427 -16.36 -14.54 5.98
N LEU A 428 -16.59 -15.06 7.19
CA LEU A 428 -17.94 -15.27 7.75
C LEU A 428 -18.46 -14.05 8.54
N LEU A 429 -17.58 -13.33 9.24
CA LEU A 429 -17.98 -12.34 10.24
C LEU A 429 -17.79 -10.88 9.81
N VAL A 430 -16.88 -10.62 8.86
CA VAL A 430 -16.50 -9.24 8.48
C VAL A 430 -16.85 -8.94 7.03
N VAL A 431 -16.44 -9.80 6.09
CA VAL A 431 -16.69 -9.60 4.65
C VAL A 431 -18.18 -9.39 4.33
N PRO A 432 -19.13 -10.18 4.86
CA PRO A 432 -20.55 -9.99 4.55
C PRO A 432 -21.09 -8.66 5.08
N LEU A 433 -20.55 -8.16 6.21
CA LEU A 433 -20.95 -6.88 6.78
C LEU A 433 -20.47 -5.70 5.92
N LEU A 434 -19.24 -5.76 5.39
CA LEU A 434 -18.71 -4.74 4.50
C LEU A 434 -19.51 -4.66 3.19
N VAL A 435 -19.77 -5.80 2.54
CA VAL A 435 -20.55 -5.82 1.28
C VAL A 435 -21.99 -5.34 1.51
N ARG A 436 -22.64 -5.80 2.58
CA ARG A 436 -24.00 -5.34 2.95
C ARG A 436 -24.04 -3.85 3.26
N MET A 437 -23.01 -3.31 3.92
CA MET A 437 -22.93 -1.89 4.25
C MET A 437 -22.85 -1.02 2.99
N ILE A 438 -22.06 -1.43 1.99
CA ILE A 438 -22.03 -0.77 0.67
C ILE A 438 -23.41 -0.84 0.03
N ALA A 439 -23.99 -2.04 -0.08
CA ALA A 439 -25.26 -2.26 -0.75
C ALA A 439 -26.44 -1.49 -0.11
N LYS A 440 -26.46 -1.39 1.23
CA LYS A 440 -27.51 -0.68 1.98
C LYS A 440 -27.41 0.83 1.78
N ASN A 441 -26.21 1.40 1.94
CA ASN A 441 -26.04 2.86 1.83
C ASN A 441 -26.18 3.36 0.39
N ASP A 442 -25.94 2.50 -0.59
CA ASP A 442 -26.24 2.77 -2.00
C ASP A 442 -27.76 2.83 -2.25
N LYS A 443 -28.56 1.86 -1.78
CA LYS A 443 -30.01 1.79 -2.06
C LYS A 443 -30.85 2.99 -1.57
N ASP A 444 -30.43 3.63 -0.49
CA ASP A 444 -31.19 4.74 0.12
C ASP A 444 -31.01 6.10 -0.60
N VAL A 445 -30.23 6.15 -1.68
CA VAL A 445 -30.01 7.36 -2.47
C VAL A 445 -31.17 7.54 -3.47
N SER A 446 -32.28 8.13 -3.00
CA SER A 446 -33.32 8.69 -3.89
C SER A 446 -32.92 10.09 -4.34
N ASP A 447 -33.09 10.39 -5.63
CA ASP A 447 -32.68 11.62 -6.35
C ASP A 447 -33.11 12.97 -5.73
N VAL A 448 -33.95 12.95 -4.69
CA VAL A 448 -34.52 14.16 -4.07
C VAL A 448 -33.70 14.67 -2.87
N ASN A 449 -32.88 13.83 -2.21
CA ASN A 449 -32.18 14.16 -0.96
C ASN A 449 -30.69 13.72 -0.95
N GLU A 450 -29.96 13.80 -2.06
CA GLU A 450 -28.51 13.47 -2.10
C GLU A 450 -27.64 14.38 -1.20
N VAL A 451 -28.20 15.50 -0.70
CA VAL A 451 -27.48 16.54 0.05
C VAL A 451 -27.34 16.24 1.56
N ASP A 452 -28.18 15.37 2.14
CA ASP A 452 -28.43 15.40 3.60
C ASP A 452 -27.75 14.34 4.47
N ASN A 453 -26.79 13.54 3.97
CA ASN A 453 -26.10 12.57 4.84
C ASN A 453 -24.61 12.36 4.55
N THR A 454 -23.77 13.21 5.16
CA THR A 454 -22.31 13.15 5.10
C THR A 454 -21.76 11.77 5.51
N VAL A 455 -22.33 11.12 6.52
CA VAL A 455 -21.88 9.80 6.98
C VAL A 455 -22.08 8.73 5.91
N LYS A 456 -23.22 8.76 5.20
CA LYS A 456 -23.48 7.84 4.08
C LYS A 456 -22.45 8.03 2.96
N ARG A 457 -22.15 9.28 2.60
CA ARG A 457 -21.13 9.61 1.58
C ARG A 457 -19.77 9.03 1.98
N THR A 458 -19.33 9.28 3.22
CA THR A 458 -18.05 8.74 3.72
C THR A 458 -18.01 7.21 3.71
N ILE A 459 -19.12 6.54 4.04
CA ILE A 459 -19.20 5.08 3.98
C ILE A 459 -19.02 4.58 2.54
N LEU A 460 -19.70 5.18 1.56
CA LEU A 460 -19.58 4.79 0.15
C LEU A 460 -18.20 5.12 -0.44
N GLU A 461 -17.54 6.18 0.04
CA GLU A 461 -16.18 6.53 -0.35
C GLU A 461 -15.16 5.51 0.19
N ARG A 462 -15.29 5.05 1.44
CA ARG A 462 -14.24 4.27 2.13
C ARG A 462 -14.46 2.76 2.16
N ALA A 463 -15.71 2.30 2.28
CA ALA A 463 -16.01 0.87 2.42
C ALA A 463 -15.46 -0.01 1.29
N PRO A 464 -15.49 0.42 0.00
CA PRO A 464 -14.86 -0.35 -1.07
C PRO A 464 -13.35 -0.51 -0.90
N VAL A 465 -12.62 0.53 -0.44
CA VAL A 465 -11.17 0.44 -0.18
C VAL A 465 -10.87 -0.52 0.96
N VAL A 466 -11.66 -0.47 2.04
CA VAL A 466 -11.49 -1.38 3.18
C VAL A 466 -11.75 -2.84 2.76
N LEU A 467 -12.78 -3.07 1.94
CA LEU A 467 -13.04 -4.39 1.35
C LEU A 467 -11.86 -4.84 0.47
N ALA A 468 -11.35 -3.95 -0.40
CA ALA A 468 -10.19 -4.22 -1.25
C ALA A 468 -8.97 -4.64 -0.41
N ARG A 469 -8.64 -3.86 0.63
CA ARG A 469 -7.52 -4.13 1.55
C ARG A 469 -7.67 -5.47 2.26
N MET A 470 -8.90 -5.84 2.64
CA MET A 470 -9.19 -7.11 3.32
C MET A 470 -9.03 -8.34 2.42
N ILE A 471 -9.46 -8.27 1.16
CA ILE A 471 -9.51 -9.44 0.27
C ILE A 471 -8.28 -9.62 -0.63
N THR A 472 -7.46 -8.58 -0.76
CA THR A 472 -6.25 -8.63 -1.61
C THR A 472 -5.32 -9.76 -1.14
N ASP A 473 -4.80 -10.53 -2.10
CA ASP A 473 -3.89 -11.67 -1.88
C ASP A 473 -4.46 -12.83 -1.02
N SER A 474 -5.78 -12.90 -0.82
CA SER A 474 -6.47 -14.02 -0.18
C SER A 474 -7.58 -14.60 -1.06
N GLU A 475 -7.33 -15.76 -1.67
CA GLU A 475 -8.31 -16.47 -2.52
C GLU A 475 -9.59 -16.82 -1.73
N TYR A 476 -9.44 -17.17 -0.45
CA TYR A 476 -10.56 -17.49 0.42
C TYR A 476 -11.46 -16.27 0.68
N LEU A 477 -10.87 -15.12 1.03
CA LEU A 477 -11.65 -13.90 1.30
C LEU A 477 -12.25 -13.30 0.02
N GLN A 478 -11.57 -13.42 -1.13
CA GLN A 478 -12.14 -13.09 -2.44
C GLN A 478 -13.36 -13.96 -2.75
N LYS A 479 -13.28 -15.27 -2.48
CA LYS A 479 -14.42 -16.19 -2.62
C LYS A 479 -15.58 -15.77 -1.72
N ALA A 480 -15.32 -15.50 -0.44
CA ALA A 480 -16.36 -15.05 0.49
C ALA A 480 -17.04 -13.76 0.02
N ALA A 481 -16.28 -12.79 -0.50
CA ALA A 481 -16.82 -11.55 -1.05
C ALA A 481 -17.68 -11.81 -2.30
N TYR A 482 -17.23 -12.68 -3.20
CA TYR A 482 -17.99 -13.07 -4.39
C TYR A 482 -19.32 -13.74 -4.02
N GLU A 483 -19.30 -14.68 -3.08
CA GLU A 483 -20.50 -15.37 -2.56
C GLU A 483 -21.47 -14.42 -1.84
N CYS A 484 -20.98 -13.29 -1.32
CA CYS A 484 -21.78 -12.22 -0.72
C CYS A 484 -22.31 -11.19 -1.75
N GLU A 485 -22.30 -11.51 -3.04
CA GLU A 485 -22.76 -10.62 -4.13
C GLU A 485 -21.94 -9.32 -4.28
N ALA A 486 -20.64 -9.34 -3.96
CA ALA A 486 -19.81 -8.15 -4.12
C ALA A 486 -19.75 -7.62 -5.57
N VAL A 487 -19.79 -8.50 -6.58
CA VAL A 487 -19.73 -8.11 -8.00
C VAL A 487 -20.88 -7.17 -8.41
N PRO A 488 -22.16 -7.55 -8.27
CA PRO A 488 -23.27 -6.65 -8.65
C PRO A 488 -23.33 -5.40 -7.77
N VAL A 489 -22.94 -5.48 -6.49
CA VAL A 489 -22.91 -4.32 -5.58
C VAL A 489 -21.89 -3.29 -6.04
N LEU A 490 -20.64 -3.71 -6.29
CA LEU A 490 -19.57 -2.81 -6.76
C LEU A 490 -19.85 -2.29 -8.18
N SER A 491 -20.39 -3.13 -9.07
CA SER A 491 -20.75 -2.72 -10.42
C SER A 491 -21.82 -1.62 -10.42
N ARG A 492 -22.86 -1.76 -9.59
CA ARG A 492 -23.91 -0.74 -9.44
C ARG A 492 -23.36 0.57 -8.86
N LEU A 493 -22.50 0.48 -7.85
CA LEU A 493 -21.89 1.65 -7.23
C LEU A 493 -21.04 2.44 -8.23
N LEU A 494 -20.22 1.73 -9.03
CA LEU A 494 -19.43 2.36 -10.10
C LEU A 494 -20.34 3.03 -11.13
N LYS A 495 -21.40 2.36 -11.57
CA LYS A 495 -22.38 2.91 -12.52
C LYS A 495 -22.96 4.24 -12.04
N ARG A 496 -23.31 4.33 -10.76
CA ARG A 496 -23.85 5.55 -10.13
C ARG A 496 -22.83 6.67 -9.99
N ALA A 497 -21.57 6.35 -9.74
CA ALA A 497 -20.49 7.34 -9.68
C ALA A 497 -20.23 8.06 -11.02
N TYR A 498 -20.74 7.51 -12.13
CA TYR A 498 -20.76 8.13 -13.46
C TYR A 498 -22.12 8.75 -13.83
N THR A 499 -23.00 8.99 -12.86
CA THR A 499 -24.15 9.87 -13.09
C THR A 499 -23.62 11.30 -13.27
N PRO A 500 -24.11 12.10 -14.24
CA PRO A 500 -23.69 13.49 -14.38
C PRO A 500 -24.24 14.35 -13.24
N VAL A 501 -23.40 15.20 -12.66
CA VAL A 501 -23.81 16.23 -11.71
C VAL A 501 -24.42 17.37 -12.53
N LYS A 502 -25.69 17.73 -12.27
CA LYS A 502 -26.28 18.89 -12.94
C LYS A 502 -25.51 20.14 -12.47
N GLU A 503 -25.01 20.93 -13.41
CA GLU A 503 -24.59 22.31 -13.15
C GLU A 503 -25.85 23.14 -12.87
N GLY A 504 -26.34 23.05 -11.62
CA GLY A 504 -27.51 23.74 -11.14
C GLY A 504 -27.08 24.88 -10.22
N THR A 505 -27.39 26.10 -10.67
CA THR A 505 -27.49 27.37 -9.95
C THR A 505 -27.05 27.34 -8.49
N ARG A 506 -25.97 28.05 -8.19
CA ARG A 506 -25.59 28.42 -6.82
C ARG A 506 -26.86 28.76 -6.03
N PRO A 507 -26.97 28.38 -4.74
CA PRO A 507 -28.02 28.92 -3.90
C PRO A 507 -27.92 30.45 -3.94
N TYR A 508 -28.83 31.08 -4.69
CA TYR A 508 -28.97 32.53 -4.68
C TYR A 508 -29.63 32.84 -3.34
N TYR A 509 -28.79 33.12 -2.34
CA TYR A 509 -29.29 33.54 -1.03
C TYR A 509 -29.99 34.88 -1.23
N TRP A 510 -31.32 34.85 -1.07
CA TRP A 510 -32.15 36.04 -1.18
C TRP A 510 -31.71 37.05 -0.10
N SER A 511 -31.22 38.22 -0.53
CA SER A 511 -30.96 39.36 0.33
C SER A 511 -32.10 40.39 0.16
N PRO A 512 -32.72 40.87 1.24
CA PRO A 512 -33.69 41.96 1.16
C PRO A 512 -33.04 43.31 0.79
N HIS A 513 -31.71 43.39 0.71
CA HIS A 513 -30.97 44.60 0.36
C HIS A 513 -30.16 44.27 -0.88
N ALA A 514 -30.59 44.80 -2.03
CA ALA A 514 -29.78 44.80 -3.25
C ALA A 514 -28.47 45.54 -2.98
N ASP A 515 -27.38 45.02 -3.55
CA ASP A 515 -26.00 45.48 -3.40
C ASP A 515 -25.91 46.99 -3.15
N VAL A 516 -25.59 47.34 -1.90
CA VAL A 516 -24.91 48.60 -1.65
C VAL A 516 -23.48 48.34 -2.09
N ASP A 517 -23.22 48.58 -3.38
CA ASP A 517 -21.89 48.54 -3.98
C ASP A 517 -20.98 49.47 -3.17
N MET A 518 -20.25 48.90 -2.21
CA MET A 518 -19.08 49.55 -1.66
C MET A 518 -17.94 49.28 -2.64
N GLU A 519 -17.69 50.24 -3.52
CA GLU A 519 -16.50 50.24 -4.37
C GLU A 519 -15.25 50.20 -3.49
N VAL A 520 -14.61 49.03 -3.37
CA VAL A 520 -13.34 48.86 -2.68
C VAL A 520 -12.31 48.37 -3.69
N GLU A 521 -11.69 49.32 -4.38
CA GLU A 521 -10.43 49.13 -5.09
C GLU A 521 -9.30 48.89 -4.07
N ASN A 522 -9.16 47.66 -3.57
CA ASN A 522 -8.01 47.30 -2.74
C ASN A 522 -7.31 46.08 -3.34
N ASN A 523 -6.24 46.32 -4.10
CA ASN A 523 -5.45 45.30 -4.81
C ASN A 523 -4.54 44.45 -3.88
N SER A 524 -4.77 44.46 -2.56
CA SER A 524 -3.99 43.66 -1.62
C SER A 524 -4.44 42.19 -1.68
N PRO A 525 -3.51 41.21 -1.73
CA PRO A 525 -3.87 39.79 -1.75
C PRO A 525 -4.64 39.33 -0.49
N VAL A 526 -4.55 40.08 0.63
CA VAL A 526 -5.32 39.81 1.86
C VAL A 526 -6.79 40.23 1.74
N ALA A 527 -7.10 41.09 0.78
CA ALA A 527 -8.43 41.64 0.52
C ALA A 527 -9.11 41.04 -0.72
N GLN A 528 -8.53 39.98 -1.31
CA GLN A 528 -9.03 39.33 -2.51
C GLN A 528 -9.42 37.88 -2.21
N LEU A 529 -10.62 37.48 -2.64
CA LEU A 529 -11.03 36.09 -2.59
C LEU A 529 -10.22 35.24 -3.58
N GLY A 530 -10.00 33.98 -3.22
CA GLY A 530 -9.40 32.97 -4.07
C GLY A 530 -10.37 32.41 -5.10
N GLN A 531 -9.89 31.41 -5.84
CA GLN A 531 -10.69 30.67 -6.82
C GLN A 531 -11.80 29.87 -6.15
N GLU A 532 -12.85 29.61 -6.92
CA GLU A 532 -13.95 28.75 -6.47
C GLU A 532 -13.50 27.30 -6.28
N GLY A 533 -14.10 26.65 -5.29
CA GLY A 533 -13.86 25.25 -5.00
C GLY A 533 -14.57 24.30 -5.95
N GLN A 534 -14.19 23.03 -5.87
CA GLN A 534 -14.86 21.94 -6.56
C GLN A 534 -16.22 21.64 -5.93
N ASN A 535 -17.17 21.18 -6.75
CA ASN A 535 -18.49 20.76 -6.28
C ASN A 535 -18.38 19.51 -5.37
N GLU A 536 -18.92 19.57 -4.15
CA GLU A 536 -18.83 18.47 -3.17
C GLU A 536 -19.37 17.12 -3.70
N LEU A 537 -20.49 17.15 -4.42
CA LEU A 537 -21.08 15.94 -4.99
C LEU A 537 -20.20 15.36 -6.09
N LEU A 538 -19.52 16.22 -6.86
CA LEU A 538 -18.55 15.77 -7.85
C LEU A 538 -17.32 15.14 -7.18
N VAL A 539 -16.76 15.77 -6.14
CA VAL A 539 -15.65 15.21 -5.36
C VAL A 539 -16.02 13.86 -4.75
N HIS A 540 -17.22 13.76 -4.19
CA HIS A 540 -17.78 12.50 -3.69
C HIS A 540 -17.81 11.43 -4.79
N ARG A 541 -18.36 11.74 -5.97
CA ARG A 541 -18.43 10.81 -7.11
C ARG A 541 -17.04 10.36 -7.55
N LEU A 542 -16.05 11.27 -7.62
CA LEU A 542 -14.66 10.93 -7.96
C LEU A 542 -14.02 9.97 -6.95
N LYS A 543 -14.21 10.20 -5.64
CA LYS A 543 -13.73 9.29 -4.60
C LYS A 543 -14.40 7.92 -4.67
N VAL A 544 -15.70 7.86 -4.97
CA VAL A 544 -16.42 6.60 -5.15
C VAL A 544 -15.94 5.85 -6.41
N ARG A 545 -15.61 6.56 -7.51
CA ARG A 545 -14.97 5.93 -8.69
C ARG A 545 -13.67 5.24 -8.29
N GLU A 546 -12.79 5.99 -7.63
CA GLU A 546 -11.48 5.49 -7.19
C GLU A 546 -11.63 4.26 -6.28
N SER A 547 -12.41 4.37 -5.21
CA SER A 547 -12.55 3.31 -4.21
C SER A 547 -13.17 2.05 -4.79
N THR A 548 -14.18 2.21 -5.64
CA THR A 548 -14.88 1.09 -6.27
C THR A 548 -13.98 0.38 -7.28
N LEU A 549 -13.20 1.12 -8.09
CA LEU A 549 -12.22 0.52 -9.01
C LEU A 549 -11.15 -0.28 -8.26
N LYS A 550 -10.66 0.22 -7.12
CA LYS A 550 -9.72 -0.53 -6.26
C LYS A 550 -10.33 -1.85 -5.76
N ALA A 551 -11.59 -1.84 -5.32
CA ALA A 551 -12.30 -3.04 -4.90
C ALA A 551 -12.54 -4.04 -6.04
N ILE A 552 -12.91 -3.54 -7.22
CA ILE A 552 -13.08 -4.36 -8.43
C ILE A 552 -11.76 -5.02 -8.81
N ALA A 553 -10.65 -4.28 -8.81
CA ALA A 553 -9.33 -4.82 -9.08
C ALA A 553 -8.95 -5.93 -8.06
N ALA A 554 -9.14 -5.68 -6.77
CA ALA A 554 -8.85 -6.65 -5.72
C ALA A 554 -9.64 -7.97 -5.88
N LEU A 555 -10.92 -7.90 -6.29
CA LEU A 555 -11.74 -9.10 -6.52
C LEU A 555 -11.43 -9.78 -7.86
N ALA A 556 -11.22 -9.00 -8.93
CA ALA A 556 -10.86 -9.49 -10.26
C ALA A 556 -9.47 -10.18 -10.31
N GLY A 557 -8.60 -9.84 -9.35
CA GLY A 557 -7.31 -10.51 -9.13
C GLY A 557 -7.43 -11.99 -8.75
N GLY A 558 -8.61 -12.44 -8.30
CA GLY A 558 -8.89 -13.83 -7.94
C GLY A 558 -9.15 -14.75 -9.14
N LYS A 559 -10.32 -15.40 -9.17
CA LYS A 559 -10.65 -16.43 -10.17
C LYS A 559 -11.16 -15.88 -11.49
N GLU A 560 -11.10 -16.73 -12.52
CA GLU A 560 -11.61 -16.44 -13.86
C GLU A 560 -13.10 -16.09 -13.87
N ASP A 561 -13.89 -16.79 -13.06
CA ASP A 561 -15.34 -16.58 -12.98
C ASP A 561 -15.69 -15.18 -12.45
N TYR A 562 -14.88 -14.64 -11.53
CA TYR A 562 -15.09 -13.31 -10.96
C TYR A 562 -14.85 -12.23 -12.02
N ARG A 563 -13.79 -12.38 -12.83
CA ARG A 563 -13.50 -11.46 -13.95
C ARG A 563 -14.64 -11.48 -14.99
N LYS A 564 -15.12 -12.67 -15.35
CA LYS A 564 -16.24 -12.81 -16.30
C LYS A 564 -17.53 -12.21 -15.76
N ALA A 565 -17.79 -12.33 -14.45
CA ALA A 565 -18.96 -11.73 -13.82
C ALA A 565 -18.94 -10.19 -13.89
N PHE A 566 -17.79 -9.53 -13.71
CA PHE A 566 -17.68 -8.08 -13.91
C PHE A 566 -17.90 -7.65 -15.36
N VAL A 567 -17.41 -8.43 -16.32
CA VAL A 567 -17.66 -8.17 -17.75
C VAL A 567 -19.15 -8.34 -18.08
N ALA A 568 -19.81 -9.35 -17.51
CA ALA A 568 -21.26 -9.55 -17.68
C ALA A 568 -22.09 -8.39 -17.10
N GLU A 569 -21.58 -7.69 -16.09
CA GLU A 569 -22.15 -6.47 -15.52
C GLU A 569 -21.81 -5.18 -16.30
N ASP A 570 -21.18 -5.27 -17.48
CA ASP A 570 -20.77 -4.13 -18.29
C ASP A 570 -19.86 -3.13 -17.56
N VAL A 571 -18.95 -3.61 -16.68
CA VAL A 571 -18.02 -2.72 -15.96
C VAL A 571 -16.95 -2.12 -16.89
N VAL A 572 -16.66 -2.77 -18.02
CA VAL A 572 -15.55 -2.37 -18.91
C VAL A 572 -15.81 -1.02 -19.59
N SER A 573 -17.07 -0.66 -19.88
CA SER A 573 -17.43 0.66 -20.41
C SER A 573 -17.08 1.78 -19.43
N TYR A 574 -17.27 1.55 -18.12
CA TYR A 574 -16.90 2.49 -17.06
C TYR A 574 -15.40 2.57 -16.85
N VAL A 575 -14.69 1.43 -16.91
CA VAL A 575 -13.22 1.38 -16.84
C VAL A 575 -12.60 2.16 -18.01
N ALA A 576 -13.17 2.07 -19.20
CA ALA A 576 -12.71 2.84 -20.35
C ALA A 576 -12.82 4.36 -20.14
N GLU A 577 -13.89 4.82 -19.48
CA GLU A 577 -14.04 6.23 -19.11
C GLU A 577 -13.18 6.61 -17.88
N SER A 578 -12.82 5.67 -17.00
CA SER A 578 -11.81 5.90 -15.95
C SER A 578 -10.40 6.12 -16.53
N LEU A 579 -10.14 5.61 -17.74
CA LEU A 579 -8.90 5.79 -18.51
C LEU A 579 -8.95 7.03 -19.41
N SER A 580 -9.75 8.02 -19.04
CA SER A 580 -9.77 9.33 -19.68
C SER A 580 -9.65 10.41 -18.62
N GLU A 581 -8.78 11.40 -18.84
CA GLU A 581 -8.71 12.59 -17.97
C GLU A 581 -10.05 13.32 -17.92
N TYR A 582 -10.77 13.35 -19.05
CA TYR A 582 -12.08 13.99 -19.19
C TYR A 582 -13.16 12.98 -19.61
N PRO A 583 -13.73 12.23 -18.64
CA PRO A 583 -14.72 11.18 -18.90
C PRO A 583 -16.02 11.72 -19.49
N ARG A 584 -16.74 10.86 -20.20
CA ARG A 584 -18.09 11.10 -20.71
C ARG A 584 -19.08 10.07 -20.16
N LYS A 585 -20.32 10.12 -20.67
CA LYS A 585 -21.30 9.06 -20.48
C LYS A 585 -20.69 7.73 -20.97
N PRO A 586 -20.58 6.71 -20.10
CA PRO A 586 -20.12 5.39 -20.51
C PRO A 586 -21.04 4.83 -21.60
N GLN A 587 -20.42 4.38 -22.69
CA GLN A 587 -21.10 3.81 -23.86
C GLN A 587 -20.81 2.31 -23.95
N SER A 588 -21.80 1.54 -24.38
CA SER A 588 -21.60 0.13 -24.68
C SER A 588 -20.70 -0.04 -25.91
N ALA A 589 -20.05 -1.21 -26.03
CA ALA A 589 -19.22 -1.53 -27.19
C ALA A 589 -19.92 -1.30 -28.56
N LYS A 590 -21.24 -1.58 -28.64
CA LYS A 590 -22.04 -1.39 -29.86
C LYS A 590 -22.24 0.07 -30.23
N GLU A 591 -22.41 0.94 -29.23
CA GLU A 591 -22.56 2.38 -29.44
C GLU A 591 -21.24 3.01 -29.91
N ARG A 592 -20.11 2.58 -29.33
CA ARG A 592 -18.78 3.08 -29.67
C ARG A 592 -18.36 2.74 -31.10
N GLY A 593 -18.68 1.56 -31.59
CA GLY A 593 -18.37 1.14 -32.97
C GLY A 593 -19.11 1.93 -34.06
N SER A 594 -20.13 2.71 -33.70
CA SER A 594 -20.88 3.57 -34.62
C SER A 594 -20.31 4.98 -34.76
N GLU A 595 -19.43 5.41 -33.84
CA GLU A 595 -18.71 6.68 -33.94
C GLU A 595 -17.54 6.54 -34.90
N LYS A 596 -17.42 7.44 -35.89
CA LYS A 596 -16.23 7.48 -36.76
C LYS A 596 -14.99 7.68 -35.86
N PRO A 597 -13.88 6.95 -36.09
CA PRO A 597 -12.65 7.14 -35.34
C PRO A 597 -12.08 8.51 -35.69
N SER A 598 -12.50 9.56 -34.97
CA SER A 598 -11.87 10.86 -35.10
C SER A 598 -10.49 10.77 -34.44
N ALA A 599 -9.48 11.15 -35.19
CA ALA A 599 -8.07 11.06 -34.83
C ALA A 599 -7.63 12.05 -33.71
N ASP A 600 -8.56 12.49 -32.86
CA ASP A 600 -8.28 13.50 -31.83
C ASP A 600 -8.86 13.08 -30.47
N THR A 601 -8.22 12.08 -29.90
CA THR A 601 -8.50 11.54 -28.56
C THR A 601 -7.87 12.35 -27.43
N THR A 602 -7.13 13.41 -27.74
CA THR A 602 -6.73 14.45 -26.77
C THR A 602 -7.90 15.41 -26.58
N ARG A 603 -8.92 14.96 -25.86
CA ARG A 603 -10.05 15.80 -25.48
C ARG A 603 -9.51 16.82 -24.46
N LYS A 604 -9.45 18.10 -24.83
CA LYS A 604 -8.80 19.16 -24.03
C LYS A 604 -9.74 19.90 -23.08
N GLY A 605 -10.91 19.35 -22.75
CA GLY A 605 -11.91 20.08 -21.97
C GLY A 605 -12.83 19.19 -21.15
N GLU A 606 -13.20 19.70 -19.98
CA GLU A 606 -14.13 19.06 -19.05
C GLU A 606 -15.49 18.82 -19.71
N THR A 607 -16.05 17.63 -19.49
CA THR A 607 -17.42 17.31 -19.92
C THR A 607 -18.37 17.69 -18.79
N ALA A 608 -19.36 18.54 -19.10
CA ALA A 608 -20.33 19.05 -18.13
C ALA A 608 -20.91 17.93 -17.25
N GLY A 609 -20.75 18.08 -15.93
CA GLY A 609 -21.27 17.17 -14.91
C GLY A 609 -20.46 15.89 -14.62
N TYR A 610 -19.42 15.55 -15.38
CA TYR A 610 -18.58 14.36 -15.11
C TYR A 610 -17.26 14.66 -14.40
N GLY A 611 -16.80 15.92 -14.46
CA GLY A 611 -15.52 16.39 -13.91
C GLY A 611 -14.31 15.82 -14.64
N ALA A 612 -13.12 16.13 -14.11
CA ALA A 612 -11.86 15.51 -14.51
C ALA A 612 -11.51 14.34 -13.59
N ASN A 613 -11.03 13.22 -14.14
CA ASN A 613 -10.55 12.11 -13.33
C ASN A 613 -9.16 12.43 -12.77
N PRO A 614 -8.94 12.37 -11.45
CA PRO A 614 -7.61 12.53 -10.86
C PRO A 614 -6.71 11.33 -11.17
N SER A 615 -5.39 11.48 -11.00
CA SER A 615 -4.41 10.39 -11.15
C SER A 615 -4.81 9.11 -10.43
N SER A 616 -5.40 9.21 -9.24
CA SER A 616 -5.82 8.05 -8.43
C SER A 616 -6.89 7.20 -9.11
N VAL A 617 -7.82 7.81 -9.85
CA VAL A 617 -8.85 7.11 -10.64
C VAL A 617 -8.23 6.44 -11.87
N ILE A 618 -7.32 7.13 -12.56
CA ILE A 618 -6.61 6.60 -13.74
C ILE A 618 -5.76 5.38 -13.34
N VAL A 619 -4.99 5.50 -12.26
CA VAL A 619 -4.20 4.41 -11.67
C VAL A 619 -5.10 3.21 -11.33
N ALA A 620 -6.23 3.44 -10.65
CA ALA A 620 -7.19 2.38 -10.33
C ALA A 620 -7.78 1.72 -11.60
N GLY A 621 -8.08 2.51 -12.63
CA GLY A 621 -8.53 2.02 -13.94
C GLY A 621 -7.49 1.13 -14.63
N CYS A 622 -6.22 1.56 -14.66
CA CYS A 622 -5.11 0.75 -15.16
C CYS A 622 -4.96 -0.57 -14.39
N HIS A 623 -5.12 -0.55 -13.07
CA HIS A 623 -5.11 -1.77 -12.27
C HIS A 623 -6.27 -2.71 -12.63
N VAL A 624 -7.49 -2.21 -12.84
CA VAL A 624 -8.61 -3.05 -13.29
C VAL A 624 -8.30 -3.68 -14.66
N VAL A 625 -7.78 -2.92 -15.63
CA VAL A 625 -7.35 -3.47 -16.94
C VAL A 625 -6.29 -4.56 -16.75
N ARG A 626 -5.30 -4.32 -15.88
CA ARG A 626 -4.27 -5.33 -15.57
C ARG A 626 -4.88 -6.61 -14.99
N MET A 627 -5.90 -6.52 -14.14
CA MET A 627 -6.55 -7.71 -13.59
C MET A 627 -7.41 -8.44 -14.62
N LEU A 628 -8.22 -7.71 -15.38
CA LEU A 628 -9.11 -8.29 -16.41
C LEU A 628 -8.34 -8.95 -17.56
N SER A 629 -7.22 -8.35 -17.98
CA SER A 629 -6.36 -8.84 -19.07
C SER A 629 -5.66 -10.18 -18.77
N ARG A 630 -5.72 -10.66 -17.53
CA ARG A 630 -5.23 -12.01 -17.17
C ARG A 630 -6.13 -13.12 -17.70
N SER A 631 -7.37 -12.81 -18.09
CA SER A 631 -8.24 -13.72 -18.84
C SER A 631 -8.00 -13.53 -20.33
N VAL A 632 -7.59 -14.60 -21.02
CA VAL A 632 -7.44 -14.59 -22.48
C VAL A 632 -8.78 -14.29 -23.17
N SER A 633 -9.90 -14.79 -22.62
CA SER A 633 -11.22 -14.53 -23.21
C SER A 633 -11.60 -13.05 -23.19
N ILE A 634 -11.36 -12.37 -22.06
CA ILE A 634 -11.66 -10.95 -21.87
C ILE A 634 -10.67 -10.07 -22.65
N LEU A 635 -9.39 -10.45 -22.63
CA LEU A 635 -8.32 -9.78 -23.37
C LEU A 635 -8.58 -9.76 -24.88
N ARG A 636 -9.15 -10.84 -25.43
CA ARG A 636 -9.41 -10.96 -26.88
C ARG A 636 -10.73 -10.37 -27.35
N THR A 637 -11.63 -10.00 -26.44
CA THR A 637 -12.98 -9.53 -26.75
C THR A 637 -13.24 -8.19 -26.07
N SER A 638 -13.77 -8.21 -24.85
CA SER A 638 -14.27 -7.03 -24.14
C SER A 638 -13.26 -5.89 -24.02
N LEU A 639 -11.97 -6.15 -23.79
CA LEU A 639 -10.96 -5.07 -23.69
C LEU A 639 -10.68 -4.43 -25.06
N VAL A 640 -10.69 -5.23 -26.13
CA VAL A 640 -10.49 -4.77 -27.51
C VAL A 640 -11.72 -3.97 -27.97
N ASP A 641 -12.92 -4.50 -27.72
CA ASP A 641 -14.19 -3.87 -28.09
C ASP A 641 -14.36 -2.48 -27.46
N HIS A 642 -13.84 -2.29 -26.25
CA HIS A 642 -13.85 -0.99 -25.56
C HIS A 642 -12.57 -0.17 -25.79
N GLY A 643 -11.67 -0.58 -26.68
CA GLY A 643 -10.52 0.22 -27.11
C GLY A 643 -9.61 0.74 -25.99
N VAL A 644 -9.40 -0.04 -24.91
CA VAL A 644 -8.66 0.43 -23.73
C VAL A 644 -7.13 0.52 -23.95
N ALA A 645 -6.61 -0.12 -25.00
CA ALA A 645 -5.17 -0.24 -25.21
C ALA A 645 -4.46 1.09 -25.50
N LEU A 646 -5.01 1.93 -26.39
CA LEU A 646 -4.41 3.22 -26.74
C LEU A 646 -4.46 4.25 -25.59
N PRO A 647 -5.56 4.38 -24.82
CA PRO A 647 -5.56 5.17 -23.60
C PRO A 647 -4.45 4.75 -22.61
N VAL A 648 -4.31 3.46 -22.33
CA VAL A 648 -3.26 2.95 -21.44
C VAL A 648 -1.86 3.25 -21.99
N PHE A 649 -1.64 3.08 -23.30
CA PHE A 649 -0.36 3.41 -23.94
C PHE A 649 0.02 4.89 -23.76
N ARG A 650 -0.92 5.82 -23.91
CA ARG A 650 -0.65 7.26 -23.72
C ARG A 650 -0.24 7.59 -22.28
N PHE A 651 -0.87 6.95 -21.31
CA PHE A 651 -0.54 7.16 -19.89
C PHE A 651 0.87 6.70 -19.50
N MET A 652 1.55 5.92 -20.33
CA MET A 652 2.97 5.61 -20.13
C MET A 652 3.87 6.86 -20.21
N LYS A 653 3.40 7.96 -20.82
CA LYS A 653 4.11 9.25 -20.93
C LYS A 653 3.45 10.36 -20.10
N HIS A 654 2.60 10.01 -19.14
CA HIS A 654 1.93 10.97 -18.25
C HIS A 654 2.94 11.69 -17.33
N SER A 655 2.62 12.90 -16.85
CA SER A 655 3.51 13.67 -15.96
C SER A 655 3.73 13.01 -14.59
N ASP A 656 2.67 12.41 -14.05
CA ASP A 656 2.69 11.64 -12.80
C ASP A 656 3.30 10.23 -12.99
N VAL A 657 4.37 9.95 -12.26
CA VAL A 657 5.09 8.66 -12.31
C VAL A 657 4.22 7.48 -11.86
N ASN A 658 3.27 7.69 -10.95
CA ASN A 658 2.38 6.61 -10.48
C ASN A 658 1.44 6.16 -11.60
N VAL A 659 0.99 7.11 -12.43
CA VAL A 659 0.19 6.82 -13.63
C VAL A 659 1.03 6.05 -14.64
N GLN A 660 2.29 6.43 -14.87
CA GLN A 660 3.21 5.68 -15.74
C GLN A 660 3.39 4.24 -15.25
N ILE A 661 3.66 4.03 -13.95
CA ILE A 661 3.87 2.70 -13.35
C ILE A 661 2.63 1.82 -13.56
N ALA A 662 1.43 2.36 -13.29
CA ALA A 662 0.19 1.63 -13.43
C ALA A 662 -0.10 1.27 -14.90
N ALA A 663 0.12 2.22 -15.82
CA ALA A 663 -0.06 2.02 -17.26
C ALA A 663 0.88 0.94 -17.81
N THR A 664 2.18 1.04 -17.52
CA THR A 664 3.18 0.05 -17.94
C THR A 664 2.89 -1.33 -17.37
N GLY A 665 2.43 -1.39 -16.11
CA GLY A 665 1.99 -2.65 -15.49
C GLY A 665 0.79 -3.30 -16.19
N ALA A 666 -0.14 -2.52 -16.76
CA ALA A 666 -1.24 -3.03 -17.58
C ALA A 666 -0.74 -3.49 -18.96
N ILE A 667 0.18 -2.74 -19.57
CA ILE A 667 0.81 -3.06 -20.87
C ILE A 667 1.51 -4.41 -20.83
N CYS A 668 2.10 -4.82 -19.70
CA CYS A 668 2.68 -6.15 -19.53
C CYS A 668 1.77 -7.28 -20.03
N ASN A 669 0.46 -7.20 -19.82
CA ASN A 669 -0.49 -8.21 -20.28
C ASN A 669 -0.99 -7.94 -21.71
N LEU A 670 -1.06 -6.68 -22.13
CA LEU A 670 -1.55 -6.29 -23.45
C LEU A 670 -0.56 -6.61 -24.60
N VAL A 671 0.73 -6.81 -24.29
CA VAL A 671 1.77 -7.16 -25.28
C VAL A 671 2.05 -8.65 -25.41
N LEU A 672 1.33 -9.51 -24.67
CA LEU A 672 1.43 -10.96 -24.79
C LEU A 672 1.01 -11.46 -26.19
N GLU A 673 1.55 -12.60 -26.63
CA GLU A 673 1.24 -13.22 -27.93
C GLU A 673 -0.26 -13.40 -28.18
N VAL A 674 -1.00 -13.79 -27.15
CA VAL A 674 -2.45 -14.05 -27.24
C VAL A 674 -3.30 -12.79 -27.37
N SER A 675 -2.70 -11.61 -27.22
CA SER A 675 -3.35 -10.30 -27.25
C SER A 675 -3.55 -9.77 -28.67
N PRO A 676 -4.78 -9.46 -29.11
CA PRO A 676 -5.02 -8.91 -30.45
C PRO A 676 -4.48 -7.49 -30.66
N VAL A 677 -4.19 -6.75 -29.57
CA VAL A 677 -3.71 -5.35 -29.64
C VAL A 677 -2.19 -5.23 -29.67
N ARG A 678 -1.46 -6.36 -29.64
CA ARG A 678 0.01 -6.36 -29.61
C ARG A 678 0.61 -5.65 -30.83
N GLU A 679 0.12 -5.94 -32.04
CA GLU A 679 0.60 -5.33 -33.28
C GLU A 679 0.27 -3.84 -33.33
N LEU A 680 -0.96 -3.46 -32.97
CA LEU A 680 -1.37 -2.06 -32.84
C LEU A 680 -0.44 -1.27 -31.91
N LEU A 681 -0.09 -1.84 -30.74
CA LEU A 681 0.83 -1.19 -29.80
C LEU A 681 2.25 -1.10 -30.36
N ALA A 682 2.73 -2.13 -31.07
CA ALA A 682 4.03 -2.12 -31.75
C ALA A 682 4.13 -1.00 -32.78
N GLU A 683 3.11 -0.85 -33.64
CA GLU A 683 3.02 0.21 -34.65
C GLU A 683 2.98 1.61 -34.05
N ASN A 684 2.41 1.76 -32.85
CA ASN A 684 2.39 3.02 -32.10
C ASN A 684 3.68 3.30 -31.31
N GLY A 685 4.71 2.45 -31.41
CA GLY A 685 6.01 2.66 -30.79
C GLY A 685 6.09 2.21 -29.31
N VAL A 686 5.32 1.20 -28.90
CA VAL A 686 5.36 0.69 -27.51
C VAL A 686 6.75 0.21 -27.09
N VAL A 687 7.53 -0.39 -28.01
CA VAL A 687 8.87 -0.91 -27.72
C VAL A 687 9.79 0.20 -27.25
N THR A 688 9.78 1.34 -27.94
CA THR A 688 10.58 2.53 -27.57
C THR A 688 10.26 3.02 -26.17
N VAL A 689 8.97 3.18 -25.84
CA VAL A 689 8.57 3.64 -24.50
C VAL A 689 8.94 2.64 -23.43
N LEU A 690 8.83 1.33 -23.71
CA LEU A 690 9.25 0.29 -22.78
C LEU A 690 10.76 0.26 -22.56
N CYS A 691 11.56 0.52 -23.60
CA CYS A 691 13.01 0.71 -23.48
C CYS A 691 13.34 1.95 -22.64
N GLU A 692 12.66 3.09 -22.86
CA GLU A 692 12.80 4.28 -22.00
C GLU A 692 12.49 3.97 -20.53
N HIS A 693 11.41 3.24 -20.26
CA HIS A 693 11.03 2.83 -18.91
C HIS A 693 12.03 1.85 -18.28
N ALA A 694 12.58 0.91 -19.07
CA ALA A 694 13.62 -0.03 -18.64
C ALA A 694 14.91 0.69 -18.19
N HIS A 695 15.20 1.87 -18.75
CA HIS A 695 16.33 2.73 -18.40
C HIS A 695 16.01 3.81 -17.35
N SER A 696 14.77 3.87 -16.86
CA SER A 696 14.36 4.86 -15.84
C SER A 696 15.16 4.72 -14.55
N GLN A 697 15.29 5.79 -13.75
CA GLN A 697 15.84 5.68 -12.40
C GLN A 697 14.84 5.07 -11.40
N ASN A 698 13.55 5.04 -11.76
CA ASN A 698 12.52 4.46 -10.90
C ASN A 698 12.51 2.91 -11.03
N PRO A 699 12.77 2.16 -9.95
CA PRO A 699 12.89 0.70 -10.00
C PRO A 699 11.59 0.00 -10.45
N ALA A 700 10.41 0.55 -10.12
CA ALA A 700 9.13 -0.03 -10.53
C ALA A 700 8.87 0.13 -12.04
N LEU A 701 9.26 1.26 -12.63
CA LEU A 701 9.23 1.46 -14.09
C LEU A 701 10.24 0.55 -14.79
N ARG A 702 11.48 0.46 -14.28
CA ARG A 702 12.50 -0.45 -14.83
C ARG A 702 11.99 -1.88 -14.89
N LEU A 703 11.45 -2.36 -13.78
CA LEU A 703 10.90 -3.70 -13.69
C LEU A 703 9.75 -3.90 -14.69
N ASN A 704 8.72 -3.04 -14.65
CA ASN A 704 7.55 -3.22 -15.51
C ASN A 704 7.92 -3.09 -17.00
N GLY A 705 8.85 -2.17 -17.34
CA GLY A 705 9.40 -2.02 -18.67
C GLY A 705 10.05 -3.30 -19.19
N LEU A 706 10.98 -3.87 -18.42
CA LEU A 706 11.62 -5.15 -18.75
C LEU A 706 10.64 -6.32 -18.78
N TRP A 707 9.66 -6.34 -17.88
CA TRP A 707 8.62 -7.38 -17.86
C TRP A 707 7.78 -7.32 -19.15
N ALA A 708 7.33 -6.14 -19.55
CA ALA A 708 6.59 -5.99 -20.80
C ALA A 708 7.47 -6.31 -22.02
N LEU A 709 8.75 -5.93 -22.03
CA LEU A 709 9.69 -6.29 -23.11
C LEU A 709 9.88 -7.81 -23.21
N LYS A 710 10.08 -8.52 -22.09
CA LYS A 710 10.22 -9.99 -22.13
C LYS A 710 8.97 -10.69 -22.66
N HIS A 711 7.79 -10.15 -22.37
CA HIS A 711 6.53 -10.64 -22.94
C HIS A 711 6.42 -10.29 -24.44
N PHE A 712 6.88 -9.10 -24.82
CA PHE A 712 6.85 -8.63 -26.21
C PHE A 712 7.83 -9.38 -27.12
N VAL A 713 8.96 -9.88 -26.64
CA VAL A 713 9.88 -10.68 -27.49
C VAL A 713 9.55 -12.17 -27.53
N ASP A 714 8.61 -12.62 -26.70
CA ASP A 714 8.18 -14.02 -26.70
C ASP A 714 7.35 -14.33 -27.95
N ALA A 715 7.66 -15.45 -28.63
CA ALA A 715 6.97 -15.89 -29.85
C ALA A 715 6.92 -14.86 -31.00
N VAL A 716 7.94 -13.99 -31.15
CA VAL A 716 8.13 -13.14 -32.34
C VAL A 716 9.33 -13.60 -33.17
N GLY A 717 9.36 -13.23 -34.45
CA GLY A 717 10.45 -13.60 -35.36
C GLY A 717 11.79 -12.92 -35.02
N PRO A 718 12.92 -13.47 -35.52
CA PRO A 718 14.27 -13.04 -35.16
C PRO A 718 14.53 -11.55 -35.45
N ASN A 719 13.98 -11.00 -36.53
CA ASN A 719 14.15 -9.59 -36.88
C ASN A 719 13.64 -8.64 -35.79
N LEU A 720 12.45 -8.91 -35.23
CA LEU A 720 11.88 -8.09 -34.15
C LEU A 720 12.64 -8.28 -32.84
N LYS A 721 13.11 -9.51 -32.55
CA LYS A 721 13.96 -9.79 -31.38
C LYS A 721 15.28 -9.00 -31.45
N LYS A 722 15.94 -9.01 -32.61
CA LYS A 722 17.18 -8.26 -32.87
C LYS A 722 16.97 -6.76 -32.77
N ALA A 723 15.90 -6.23 -33.39
CA ALA A 723 15.57 -4.80 -33.31
C ALA A 723 15.29 -4.35 -31.88
N CYS A 724 14.51 -5.14 -31.12
CA CYS A 724 14.22 -4.86 -29.72
C CYS A 724 15.49 -4.88 -28.85
N LEU A 725 16.39 -5.84 -29.06
CA LEU A 725 17.66 -5.90 -28.32
C LEU A 725 18.59 -4.73 -28.69
N ALA A 726 18.64 -4.35 -29.96
CA ALA A 726 19.43 -3.22 -30.42
C ALA A 726 18.95 -1.90 -29.79
N GLU A 727 17.63 -1.70 -29.70
CA GLU A 727 17.04 -0.52 -29.06
C GLU A 727 17.21 -0.52 -27.54
N LEU A 728 17.09 -1.67 -26.88
CA LEU A 728 17.36 -1.81 -25.44
C LEU A 728 18.85 -1.65 -25.10
N GLY A 729 19.74 -1.93 -26.04
CA GLY A 729 21.19 -1.96 -25.83
C GLY A 729 21.65 -3.32 -25.27
N SER A 730 22.29 -4.13 -26.12
CA SER A 730 22.84 -5.44 -25.75
C SER A 730 23.88 -5.34 -24.61
N HIS A 731 24.74 -4.32 -24.65
CA HIS A 731 25.72 -4.06 -23.59
C HIS A 731 25.06 -3.61 -22.28
N TRP A 732 24.02 -2.78 -22.34
CA TRP A 732 23.30 -2.36 -21.15
C TRP A 732 22.59 -3.54 -20.47
N LEU A 733 21.96 -4.44 -21.24
CA LEU A 733 21.34 -5.64 -20.69
C LEU A 733 22.39 -6.57 -20.05
N GLN A 734 23.59 -6.68 -20.64
CA GLN A 734 24.70 -7.39 -20.02
C GLN A 734 25.11 -6.78 -18.69
N GLN A 735 25.32 -5.46 -18.64
CA GLN A 735 25.65 -4.73 -17.41
C GLN A 735 24.57 -4.89 -16.36
N LEU A 736 23.29 -4.74 -16.73
CA LEU A 736 22.15 -4.93 -15.85
C LEU A 736 22.18 -6.30 -15.16
N VAL A 737 22.44 -7.35 -15.93
CA VAL A 737 22.50 -8.71 -15.40
C VAL A 737 23.81 -8.93 -14.65
N CYS A 738 24.92 -8.27 -14.99
CA CYS A 738 26.20 -8.41 -14.25
C CYS A 738 26.16 -7.71 -12.90
N ASP A 739 25.81 -6.43 -12.91
CA ASP A 739 26.09 -5.46 -11.85
C ASP A 739 25.20 -5.72 -10.64
N ASP A 740 25.83 -5.90 -9.49
CA ASP A 740 25.17 -5.78 -8.22
C ASP A 740 25.27 -4.31 -7.81
N THR A 741 24.25 -3.52 -8.13
CA THR A 741 24.18 -2.07 -7.91
C THR A 741 24.24 -1.64 -6.43
N GLU A 742 24.45 -2.57 -5.51
CA GLU A 742 24.69 -2.34 -4.08
C GLU A 742 25.83 -1.34 -3.84
N ASP A 743 26.98 -1.48 -4.52
CA ASP A 743 28.14 -0.61 -4.29
C ASP A 743 27.88 0.83 -4.75
N VAL A 744 27.10 1.00 -5.83
CA VAL A 744 26.67 2.31 -6.35
C VAL A 744 25.61 2.94 -5.44
N ALA A 745 24.63 2.17 -4.96
CA ALA A 745 23.63 2.63 -4.00
C ALA A 745 24.26 3.05 -2.67
N LEU A 746 25.30 2.34 -2.22
CA LEU A 746 26.08 2.68 -1.02
C LEU A 746 26.92 3.96 -1.22
N GLN A 747 27.49 4.17 -2.41
CA GLN A 747 28.19 5.42 -2.76
C GLN A 747 27.24 6.61 -2.83
N LEU A 748 26.08 6.47 -3.48
CA LEU A 748 25.06 7.51 -3.57
C LEU A 748 24.46 7.85 -2.19
N ALA A 749 24.21 6.85 -1.34
CA ALA A 749 23.77 7.09 0.04
C ALA A 749 24.82 7.89 0.84
N LYS A 750 26.12 7.61 0.62
CA LYS A 750 27.22 8.33 1.26
C LYS A 750 27.40 9.75 0.72
N GLU A 751 27.20 9.97 -0.57
CA GLU A 751 27.28 11.29 -1.20
C GLU A 751 26.12 12.19 -0.74
N ARG A 752 24.91 11.62 -0.59
CA ARG A 752 23.74 12.30 0.01
C ARG A 752 23.93 12.61 1.49
N GLU A 753 24.55 11.72 2.27
CA GLU A 753 24.95 12.01 3.67
C GLU A 753 26.00 13.14 3.76
N ALA A 754 26.89 13.24 2.77
CA ALA A 754 28.02 14.18 2.79
C ALA A 754 27.68 15.57 2.24
N SER A 755 26.68 15.70 1.36
CA SER A 755 26.35 16.97 0.70
C SER A 755 25.57 17.94 1.58
N GLY A 756 24.86 17.48 2.63
CA GLY A 756 24.15 18.34 3.59
C GLY A 756 23.14 19.33 2.99
N LEU A 757 22.80 19.15 1.71
CA LEU A 757 22.00 20.04 0.88
C LEU A 757 20.90 19.23 0.21
N ASP A 758 19.98 18.70 1.02
CA ASP A 758 18.59 18.47 0.65
C ASP A 758 17.80 18.16 1.93
N MET A 759 17.31 19.22 2.57
CA MET A 759 16.21 19.12 3.53
C MET A 759 14.95 19.43 2.73
N ASP A 760 14.39 18.45 1.99
CA ASP A 760 12.92 18.41 1.88
C ASP A 760 12.24 17.11 1.37
N ASP A 761 12.88 16.12 0.74
CA ASP A 761 12.04 15.05 0.12
C ASP A 761 12.49 13.58 0.17
N ASP A 762 13.51 13.19 0.95
CA ASP A 762 13.87 11.77 1.05
C ASP A 762 13.96 11.26 2.50
N VAL A 763 13.19 10.19 2.74
CA VAL A 763 13.04 9.38 3.96
C VAL A 763 14.28 9.41 4.86
N ASP A 764 14.11 10.00 6.05
CA ASP A 764 15.09 10.09 7.16
C ASP A 764 16.01 8.85 7.22
N MET A 765 17.18 8.96 6.59
CA MET A 765 18.27 7.99 6.67
C MET A 765 19.07 8.24 7.95
N GLN A 766 18.40 8.12 9.09
CA GLN A 766 19.09 7.79 10.31
C GLN A 766 18.89 6.29 10.56
N PRO A 767 19.95 5.45 10.39
CA PRO A 767 20.01 4.23 11.17
C PRO A 767 20.11 4.67 12.63
N SER A 768 18.96 4.94 13.23
CA SER A 768 18.89 5.23 14.65
C SER A 768 19.25 3.93 15.34
N ASP A 769 20.51 3.78 15.72
CA ASP A 769 20.93 2.94 16.86
C ASP A 769 20.28 3.44 18.18
N GLU A 770 19.33 4.39 18.12
CA GLU A 770 18.44 4.70 19.22
C GLU A 770 17.56 3.47 19.55
N PRO A 771 17.55 3.04 20.81
CA PRO A 771 16.74 1.91 21.27
C PRO A 771 15.25 2.15 21.02
N HIS A 772 14.48 1.08 20.86
CA HIS A 772 13.04 1.21 20.64
C HIS A 772 12.38 1.81 21.89
N ARG A 773 11.70 2.94 21.73
CA ARG A 773 11.03 3.64 22.83
C ARG A 773 9.63 3.07 23.04
N TRP A 774 9.40 2.43 24.18
CA TRP A 774 8.11 1.83 24.53
C TRP A 774 7.19 2.86 25.20
N ILE A 775 6.44 3.59 24.40
CA ILE A 775 5.64 4.74 24.85
C ILE A 775 4.20 4.34 25.20
N TYR A 776 3.62 4.99 26.20
CA TYR A 776 2.17 4.96 26.48
C TYR A 776 1.67 6.33 26.96
N GLY A 777 0.38 6.62 26.74
CA GLY A 777 -0.25 7.87 27.18
C GLY A 777 -0.79 7.77 28.60
N SER A 778 -0.52 8.75 29.46
CA SER A 778 -1.12 8.83 30.80
C SER A 778 -1.25 10.28 31.28
N ASN A 779 -2.46 10.67 31.67
CA ASN A 779 -2.76 11.96 32.29
C ASN A 779 -2.19 13.18 31.53
N GLY A 780 -2.29 13.16 30.20
CA GLY A 780 -1.81 14.25 29.33
C GLY A 780 -0.31 14.24 29.07
N MET A 781 0.38 13.14 29.37
CA MET A 781 1.81 12.96 29.11
C MET A 781 2.08 11.65 28.36
N LEU A 782 3.10 11.67 27.51
CA LEU A 782 3.73 10.47 26.99
C LEU A 782 4.76 9.97 28.00
N ARG A 783 4.65 8.71 28.40
CA ARG A 783 5.57 8.03 29.31
C ARG A 783 6.25 6.89 28.59
N GLU A 784 7.46 6.55 29.04
CA GLU A 784 8.27 5.48 28.45
C GLU A 784 8.45 4.37 29.48
N LEU A 785 8.28 3.12 29.03
CA LEU A 785 8.59 1.92 29.81
C LEU A 785 10.01 1.45 29.49
N ASN A 786 10.66 0.87 30.49
CA ASN A 786 11.93 0.19 30.30
C ASN A 786 11.68 -1.25 29.82
N ALA A 787 12.16 -1.57 28.62
CA ALA A 787 12.04 -2.92 28.06
C ALA A 787 12.70 -3.99 28.93
N ALA A 788 13.70 -3.64 29.75
CA ALA A 788 14.39 -4.59 30.63
C ALA A 788 13.44 -5.24 31.66
N ASP A 789 12.37 -4.53 32.03
CA ASP A 789 11.39 -4.97 33.03
C ASP A 789 10.32 -5.90 32.45
N SER A 790 10.33 -6.13 31.12
CA SER A 790 9.41 -7.03 30.42
C SER A 790 10.15 -8.03 29.53
N SER A 791 9.85 -9.31 29.70
CA SER A 791 10.36 -10.35 28.80
C SER A 791 9.70 -10.25 27.42
N ARG A 792 8.41 -9.89 27.39
CA ARG A 792 7.61 -9.78 26.17
C ARG A 792 8.03 -8.59 25.33
N LEU A 793 8.24 -7.40 25.92
CA LEU A 793 8.67 -6.23 25.17
C LEU A 793 10.01 -6.48 24.48
N ARG A 794 10.96 -7.17 25.12
CA ARG A 794 12.24 -7.55 24.49
C ARG A 794 12.07 -8.47 23.28
N GLN A 795 11.23 -9.50 23.38
CA GLN A 795 10.94 -10.39 22.25
C GLN A 795 10.27 -9.65 21.09
N VAL A 796 9.34 -8.74 21.42
CA VAL A 796 8.68 -7.91 20.42
C VAL A 796 9.64 -6.89 19.80
N GLU A 797 10.59 -6.33 20.57
CA GLU A 797 11.59 -5.38 20.08
C GLU A 797 12.42 -5.98 18.95
N ASP A 798 12.91 -7.21 19.11
CA ASP A 798 13.64 -7.94 18.07
C ASP A 798 12.77 -8.15 16.81
N LYS A 799 11.50 -8.53 17.01
CA LYS A 799 10.53 -8.72 15.92
C LYS A 799 10.24 -7.41 15.19
N LEU A 800 10.00 -6.31 15.92
CA LEU A 800 9.74 -4.99 15.35
C LEU A 800 10.97 -4.43 14.64
N ALA A 801 12.17 -4.63 15.19
CA ALA A 801 13.42 -4.27 14.54
C ALA A 801 13.59 -5.02 13.21
N ALA A 802 13.29 -6.33 13.18
CA ALA A 802 13.32 -7.11 11.95
C ALA A 802 12.29 -6.65 10.91
N VAL A 803 11.07 -6.31 11.33
CA VAL A 803 10.03 -5.77 10.43
C VAL A 803 10.43 -4.39 9.90
N ARG A 804 10.90 -3.48 10.78
CA ARG A 804 11.38 -2.14 10.43
C ARG A 804 12.52 -2.22 9.42
N GLU A 805 13.51 -3.07 9.68
CA GLU A 805 14.64 -3.34 8.80
C GLU A 805 14.21 -3.96 7.46
N SER A 806 13.13 -4.77 7.45
CA SER A 806 12.62 -5.36 6.20
C SER A 806 11.88 -4.36 5.31
N GLU A 807 11.20 -3.38 5.91
CA GLU A 807 10.29 -2.46 5.22
C GLU A 807 10.92 -1.10 4.92
N LEU A 808 11.64 -0.53 5.88
CA LEU A 808 12.15 0.84 5.83
C LEU A 808 13.64 0.94 5.45
N ASN A 809 14.37 -0.19 5.35
CA ASN A 809 15.78 -0.13 4.96
C ASN A 809 15.92 0.05 3.44
N PRO A 810 16.38 1.21 2.94
CA PRO A 810 16.44 1.47 1.51
C PRO A 810 17.51 0.63 0.81
N VAL A 811 18.60 0.27 1.50
CA VAL A 811 19.65 -0.62 0.94
C VAL A 811 19.08 -2.02 0.69
N ARG A 812 18.32 -2.55 1.66
CA ARG A 812 17.65 -3.84 1.49
C ARG A 812 16.57 -3.78 0.40
N ARG A 813 15.82 -2.68 0.32
CA ARG A 813 14.80 -2.46 -0.72
C ARG A 813 15.43 -2.40 -2.10
N ALA A 814 16.44 -1.55 -2.29
CA ALA A 814 17.19 -1.42 -3.54
C ALA A 814 17.75 -2.77 -3.99
N ARG A 815 18.35 -3.54 -3.07
CA ARG A 815 18.83 -4.89 -3.39
C ARG A 815 17.71 -5.84 -3.84
N ASN A 816 16.57 -5.83 -3.16
CA ASN A 816 15.45 -6.69 -3.55
C ASN A 816 14.90 -6.30 -4.92
N ASP A 817 14.80 -5.00 -5.20
CA ASP A 817 14.39 -4.45 -6.49
C ASP A 817 15.39 -4.85 -7.59
N ASP A 818 16.70 -4.70 -7.33
CA ASP A 818 17.78 -5.08 -8.24
C ASP A 818 17.73 -6.57 -8.59
N VAL A 819 17.55 -7.44 -7.59
CA VAL A 819 17.44 -8.88 -7.85
C VAL A 819 16.20 -9.18 -8.72
N ALA A 820 15.08 -8.50 -8.48
CA ALA A 820 13.88 -8.72 -9.25
C ALA A 820 13.97 -8.16 -10.68
N ILE A 821 14.68 -7.04 -10.87
CA ILE A 821 15.01 -6.47 -12.17
C ILE A 821 15.98 -7.39 -12.94
N GLN A 822 17.01 -7.91 -12.28
CA GLN A 822 17.95 -8.90 -12.84
C GLN A 822 17.21 -10.19 -13.25
N GLU A 823 16.24 -10.66 -12.46
CA GLU A 823 15.37 -11.77 -12.81
C GLU A 823 14.65 -11.50 -14.14
N GLN A 824 14.09 -10.29 -14.34
CA GLN A 824 13.45 -9.94 -15.61
C GLN A 824 14.46 -9.85 -16.77
N GLY A 825 15.67 -9.33 -16.51
CA GLY A 825 16.75 -9.27 -17.51
C GLY A 825 17.21 -10.65 -17.97
N LEU A 826 17.38 -11.61 -17.04
CA LEU A 826 17.69 -13.00 -17.38
C LEU A 826 16.55 -13.68 -18.13
N ASP A 827 15.30 -13.45 -17.70
CA ASP A 827 14.13 -13.95 -18.42
C ASP A 827 13.99 -13.35 -19.83
N MET A 828 14.39 -12.09 -20.02
CA MET A 828 14.45 -11.45 -21.33
C MET A 828 15.45 -12.17 -22.24
N ILE A 829 16.67 -12.45 -21.75
CA ILE A 829 17.66 -13.27 -22.46
C ILE A 829 17.07 -14.63 -22.82
N ARG A 830 16.43 -15.30 -21.85
CA ARG A 830 15.76 -16.59 -22.08
C ARG A 830 14.72 -16.51 -23.20
N ASN A 831 13.87 -15.49 -23.22
CA ASN A 831 12.81 -15.36 -24.20
C ASN A 831 13.33 -14.97 -25.60
N LEU A 832 14.46 -14.24 -25.69
CA LEU A 832 15.12 -13.94 -26.97
C LEU A 832 15.57 -15.23 -27.68
N ILE A 833 16.11 -16.21 -26.95
CA ILE A 833 16.47 -17.55 -27.48
C ILE A 833 15.39 -18.61 -27.23
N GLY A 834 14.20 -18.16 -26.82
CA GLY A 834 13.08 -19.00 -26.49
C GLY A 834 12.30 -19.44 -27.73
N ARG A 835 11.01 -19.71 -27.55
CA ARG A 835 10.14 -20.27 -28.58
C ARG A 835 10.11 -19.38 -29.86
N PRO A 836 10.17 -19.98 -31.07
CA PRO A 836 9.98 -19.28 -32.33
C PRO A 836 8.50 -18.91 -32.54
N ARG A 837 8.20 -18.13 -33.58
CA ARG A 837 6.82 -17.71 -33.90
C ARG A 837 5.94 -18.94 -34.20
N SER A 838 4.73 -18.99 -33.64
CA SER A 838 3.77 -20.07 -33.95
C SER A 838 3.31 -20.01 -35.43
N GLY A 839 3.69 -21.02 -36.23
CA GLY A 839 3.22 -21.20 -37.62
C GLY A 839 4.07 -22.15 -38.48
N LEU A 840 3.57 -23.39 -38.68
CA LEU A 840 3.78 -24.39 -39.75
C LEU A 840 4.94 -24.21 -40.78
N SER A 841 6.21 -24.14 -40.37
CA SER A 841 7.34 -24.39 -41.28
C SER A 841 8.50 -25.11 -40.56
N PRO A 842 9.20 -26.08 -41.19
CA PRO A 842 10.42 -26.69 -40.64
C PRO A 842 11.58 -25.69 -40.45
N GLU A 843 11.42 -24.42 -40.84
CA GLU A 843 12.37 -23.31 -40.62
C GLU A 843 12.50 -22.88 -39.13
N THR A 844 11.64 -23.38 -38.23
CA THR A 844 11.61 -22.98 -36.80
C THR A 844 12.86 -23.32 -36.00
N THR A 845 13.57 -24.40 -36.34
CA THR A 845 14.83 -24.78 -35.66
C THR A 845 15.99 -23.86 -36.06
N ASN A 846 15.90 -23.26 -37.26
CA ASN A 846 16.89 -22.31 -37.76
C ASN A 846 16.80 -20.96 -37.03
N GLU A 847 15.59 -20.47 -36.74
CA GLU A 847 15.39 -19.18 -36.04
C GLU A 847 15.96 -19.18 -34.61
N THR A 848 15.72 -20.24 -33.84
CA THR A 848 16.25 -20.36 -32.48
C THR A 848 17.77 -20.42 -32.48
N THR A 849 18.35 -21.19 -33.41
CA THR A 849 19.80 -21.32 -33.58
C THR A 849 20.43 -19.98 -34.01
N GLU A 850 19.81 -19.27 -34.96
CA GLU A 850 20.20 -17.93 -35.40
C GLU A 850 20.21 -16.94 -34.24
N MET A 851 19.17 -16.96 -33.38
CA MET A 851 19.11 -16.07 -32.22
C MET A 851 20.14 -16.41 -31.15
N ILE A 852 20.45 -17.69 -30.94
CA ILE A 852 21.52 -18.11 -30.02
C ILE A 852 22.86 -17.63 -30.55
N ASP A 853 23.18 -17.86 -31.83
CA ASP A 853 24.41 -17.41 -32.45
C ASP A 853 24.54 -15.88 -32.40
N PHE A 854 23.46 -15.16 -32.68
CA PHE A 854 23.41 -13.71 -32.57
C PHE A 854 23.69 -13.22 -31.14
N LEU A 855 23.05 -13.80 -30.12
CA LEU A 855 23.33 -13.43 -28.72
C LEU A 855 24.75 -13.76 -28.29
N LEU A 856 25.28 -14.93 -28.68
CA LEU A 856 26.67 -15.32 -28.38
C LEU A 856 27.67 -14.39 -29.05
N HIS A 857 27.35 -13.86 -30.23
CA HIS A 857 28.16 -12.85 -30.91
C HIS A 857 28.08 -11.49 -30.20
N GLU A 858 26.87 -10.99 -29.94
CA GLU A 858 26.63 -9.68 -29.30
C GLU A 858 27.16 -9.60 -27.87
N PHE A 859 27.04 -10.68 -27.10
CA PHE A 859 27.46 -10.70 -25.70
C PHE A 859 28.90 -11.18 -25.53
N GLY A 860 29.45 -11.86 -26.53
CA GLY A 860 30.64 -12.68 -26.37
C GLY A 860 30.32 -14.00 -25.66
N SER A 861 30.67 -15.12 -26.29
CA SER A 861 30.34 -16.45 -25.79
C SER A 861 30.92 -16.72 -24.40
N GLU A 862 32.20 -16.39 -24.17
CA GLU A 862 32.86 -16.59 -22.87
C GLU A 862 32.22 -15.72 -21.80
N ARG A 863 31.99 -14.44 -22.14
CA ARG A 863 31.40 -13.46 -21.23
C ARG A 863 30.00 -13.87 -20.76
N LEU A 864 29.15 -14.37 -21.66
CA LEU A 864 27.81 -14.84 -21.27
C LEU A 864 27.89 -15.97 -20.23
N PHE A 865 28.75 -16.97 -20.44
CA PHE A 865 28.91 -18.08 -19.48
C PHE A 865 29.55 -17.64 -18.15
N GLU A 866 30.46 -16.66 -18.16
CA GLU A 866 30.98 -16.03 -16.95
C GLU A 866 29.87 -15.36 -16.13
N ILE A 867 28.98 -14.62 -16.79
CA ILE A 867 27.83 -13.95 -16.15
C ILE A 867 26.89 -14.98 -15.52
N LEU A 868 26.52 -16.02 -16.26
CA LEU A 868 25.66 -17.09 -15.73
C LEU A 868 26.32 -17.79 -14.53
N SER A 869 27.63 -18.02 -14.58
CA SER A 869 28.39 -18.61 -13.48
C SER A 869 28.42 -17.71 -12.25
N SER A 870 28.62 -16.40 -12.41
CA SER A 870 28.68 -15.45 -11.30
C SER A 870 27.36 -15.42 -10.51
N LYS A 871 26.22 -15.58 -11.19
CA LYS A 871 24.89 -15.62 -10.57
C LYS A 871 24.57 -16.89 -9.79
N LEU A 872 25.34 -17.97 -9.98
CA LEU A 872 25.20 -19.20 -9.20
C LEU A 872 26.15 -19.27 -8.00
N ARG A 873 27.11 -18.33 -7.87
CA ARG A 873 28.08 -18.33 -6.76
C ARG A 873 27.50 -17.64 -5.52
N PRO A 874 27.70 -18.20 -4.31
CA PRO A 874 27.46 -17.47 -3.07
C PRO A 874 28.30 -16.21 -3.02
N LYS A 875 27.69 -15.09 -2.61
CA LYS A 875 28.36 -13.80 -2.46
C LYS A 875 28.68 -13.57 -0.99
N VAL A 876 29.93 -13.25 -0.69
CA VAL A 876 30.36 -12.92 0.68
C VAL A 876 30.42 -11.41 0.82
N HIS A 877 29.52 -10.84 1.61
CA HIS A 877 29.50 -9.42 1.88
C HIS A 877 30.25 -9.14 3.19
N ARG A 878 31.29 -8.30 3.13
CA ARG A 878 31.98 -7.82 4.32
C ARG A 878 31.32 -6.52 4.77
N PRO A 879 30.57 -6.48 5.89
CA PRO A 879 30.02 -5.23 6.37
C PRO A 879 31.19 -4.27 6.68
N PHE A 880 31.13 -3.06 6.15
CA PHE A 880 32.12 -2.03 6.44
C PHE A 880 32.07 -1.63 7.93
N SER A 881 33.24 -1.58 8.57
CA SER A 881 33.45 -1.03 9.90
C SER A 881 33.16 0.48 9.91
N ARG A 882 31.95 0.89 10.33
CA ARG A 882 31.77 2.18 10.99
C ARG A 882 31.76 1.92 12.50
N ARG A 883 32.86 2.35 13.14
CA ARG A 883 33.14 2.43 14.59
C ARG A 883 33.28 1.10 15.34
N VAL A 884 34.38 1.05 16.08
CA VAL A 884 34.81 0.00 16.99
C VAL A 884 33.76 -0.15 18.10
N THR A 885 32.80 -1.07 17.95
CA THR A 885 32.02 -1.75 19.03
C THR A 885 30.91 -2.66 18.46
N SER A 886 31.25 -3.56 17.54
CA SER A 886 30.65 -4.92 17.44
C SER A 886 31.16 -5.61 16.18
N GLY A 887 31.82 -6.75 16.35
CA GLY A 887 32.29 -7.57 15.23
C GLY A 887 31.14 -8.23 14.50
N ARG A 888 30.52 -7.55 13.52
CA ARG A 888 29.59 -8.20 12.60
C ARG A 888 30.37 -9.05 11.59
N GLU A 889 30.19 -10.37 11.67
CA GLU A 889 30.79 -11.34 10.75
C GLU A 889 30.38 -11.09 9.28
N PRO A 890 31.22 -11.49 8.30
CA PRO A 890 30.86 -11.43 6.89
C PRO A 890 29.56 -12.22 6.63
N ARG A 891 28.56 -11.55 6.06
CA ARG A 891 27.27 -12.18 5.73
C ARG A 891 27.38 -12.81 4.34
N MET A 892 27.16 -14.14 4.28
CA MET A 892 27.14 -14.87 3.02
C MET A 892 25.71 -14.93 2.46
N PHE A 893 25.52 -14.40 1.26
CA PHE A 893 24.26 -14.42 0.53
C PHE A 893 24.29 -15.50 -0.54
N HIS A 894 23.35 -16.44 -0.45
CA HIS A 894 23.17 -17.46 -1.47
C HIS A 894 22.31 -16.91 -2.61
N PRO A 895 22.53 -17.36 -3.86
CA PRO A 895 21.69 -16.98 -4.98
C PRO A 895 20.22 -17.31 -4.74
N GLN A 896 19.33 -16.42 -5.15
CA GLN A 896 17.89 -16.65 -5.04
C GLN A 896 17.46 -17.73 -6.05
N SER A 897 16.51 -18.59 -5.64
CA SER A 897 16.02 -19.70 -6.47
C SER A 897 15.51 -19.26 -7.84
N LYS A 898 14.88 -18.09 -7.93
CA LYS A 898 14.36 -17.54 -9.20
C LYS A 898 15.47 -17.20 -10.19
N ILE A 899 16.58 -16.61 -9.72
CA ILE A 899 17.77 -16.34 -10.54
C ILE A 899 18.38 -17.66 -11.02
N ILE A 900 18.51 -18.65 -10.13
CA ILE A 900 19.01 -19.99 -10.49
C ILE A 900 18.14 -20.63 -11.57
N VAL A 901 16.81 -20.58 -11.40
CA VAL A 901 15.85 -21.10 -12.39
C VAL A 901 16.01 -20.40 -13.74
N ALA A 902 16.11 -19.08 -13.77
CA ALA A 902 16.30 -18.32 -15.01
C ALA A 902 17.60 -18.72 -15.73
N VAL A 903 18.71 -18.82 -14.99
CA VAL A 903 20.01 -19.28 -15.53
C VAL A 903 19.91 -20.69 -16.13
N ILE A 904 19.29 -21.64 -15.42
CA ILE A 904 19.15 -23.01 -15.90
C ILE A 904 18.30 -23.06 -17.17
N TYR A 905 17.21 -22.29 -17.26
CA TYR A 905 16.38 -22.28 -18.45
C TYR A 905 17.05 -21.60 -19.66
N ILE A 906 17.89 -20.58 -19.47
CA ILE A 906 18.74 -20.05 -20.55
C ILE A 906 19.61 -21.18 -21.11
N LEU A 907 20.31 -21.92 -20.25
CA LEU A 907 21.14 -23.06 -20.66
C LEU A 907 20.31 -24.19 -21.30
N THR A 908 19.10 -24.40 -20.81
CA THR A 908 18.17 -25.42 -21.34
C THR A 908 17.77 -25.10 -22.78
N HIS A 909 17.52 -23.81 -23.10
CA HIS A 909 17.23 -23.38 -24.46
C HIS A 909 18.46 -23.47 -25.39
N ILE A 910 19.64 -23.09 -24.89
CA ILE A 910 20.90 -23.28 -25.64
C ILE A 910 21.15 -24.77 -25.92
N ALA A 911 20.92 -25.64 -24.93
CA ALA A 911 21.07 -27.09 -25.05
C ALA A 911 20.05 -27.74 -25.99
N ALA A 912 18.88 -27.11 -26.20
CA ALA A 912 17.84 -27.60 -27.11
C ALA A 912 18.09 -27.26 -28.59
N SER A 913 19.17 -26.53 -28.90
CA SER A 913 19.58 -26.20 -30.27
C SER A 913 20.52 -27.30 -30.80
N ILE A 914 21.56 -26.94 -31.54
CA ILE A 914 22.47 -27.86 -32.23
C ILE A 914 23.60 -28.40 -31.35
N SER A 915 24.19 -29.53 -31.76
CA SER A 915 25.35 -30.18 -31.12
C SER A 915 26.50 -29.23 -30.75
N ARG A 916 26.78 -28.21 -31.58
CA ARG A 916 27.80 -27.19 -31.28
C ARG A 916 27.52 -26.45 -29.98
N HIS A 917 26.27 -26.01 -29.76
CA HIS A 917 25.85 -25.27 -28.57
C HIS A 917 25.88 -26.14 -27.32
N GLN A 918 25.48 -27.40 -27.44
CA GLN A 918 25.57 -28.40 -26.36
C GLN A 918 27.03 -28.60 -25.94
N GLN A 919 27.96 -28.72 -26.90
CA GLN A 919 29.39 -28.85 -26.60
C GLN A 919 29.96 -27.59 -25.92
N MET A 920 29.50 -26.40 -26.30
CA MET A 920 29.89 -25.15 -25.62
C MET A 920 29.49 -25.15 -24.14
N ILE A 921 28.29 -25.66 -23.80
CA ILE A 921 27.86 -25.81 -22.40
C ILE A 921 28.74 -26.83 -21.66
N ILE A 922 29.01 -27.98 -22.29
CA ILE A 922 29.81 -29.06 -21.69
C ILE A 922 31.25 -28.62 -21.42
N ALA A 923 31.80 -27.72 -22.25
CA ALA A 923 33.11 -27.12 -22.01
C ALA A 923 33.16 -26.26 -20.74
N GLN A 924 32.03 -25.75 -20.24
CA GLN A 924 31.94 -24.92 -19.03
C GLN A 924 31.92 -25.76 -17.74
N THR A 925 33.02 -26.45 -17.45
CA THR A 925 33.09 -27.40 -16.32
C THR A 925 32.79 -26.77 -14.96
N ASP A 926 33.22 -25.53 -14.71
CA ASP A 926 32.95 -24.85 -13.42
C ASP A 926 31.49 -24.43 -13.27
N LEU A 927 30.85 -24.00 -14.35
CA LEU A 927 29.41 -23.72 -14.38
C LEU A 927 28.62 -25.00 -14.06
N LEU A 928 28.99 -26.12 -14.68
CA LEU A 928 28.35 -27.41 -14.44
C LEU A 928 28.54 -27.92 -13.00
N LYS A 929 29.70 -27.69 -12.37
CA LYS A 929 29.89 -28.00 -10.93
C LYS A 929 28.94 -27.19 -10.05
N LEU A 930 28.76 -25.90 -10.33
CA LEU A 930 27.82 -25.04 -9.59
C LEU A 930 26.37 -25.52 -9.77
N LEU A 931 25.99 -25.93 -10.98
CA LEU A 931 24.67 -26.49 -11.27
C LEU A 931 24.44 -27.84 -10.59
N ALA A 932 25.45 -28.69 -10.53
CA ALA A 932 25.36 -29.97 -9.84
C ALA A 932 25.01 -29.77 -8.35
N GLN A 933 25.51 -28.72 -7.69
CA GLN A 933 25.15 -28.39 -6.29
C GLN A 933 23.66 -28.07 -6.13
N GLN A 934 22.97 -27.62 -7.19
CA GLN A 934 21.56 -27.25 -7.13
C GLN A 934 20.60 -28.45 -7.07
N ALA A 935 21.08 -29.68 -7.29
CA ALA A 935 20.26 -30.89 -7.17
C ALA A 935 19.66 -31.05 -5.76
N SER A 936 20.33 -30.53 -4.72
CA SER A 936 19.85 -30.53 -3.33
C SER A 936 19.10 -29.24 -2.96
N SER A 937 18.69 -28.42 -3.93
CA SER A 937 17.93 -27.19 -3.66
C SER A 937 16.61 -27.50 -2.97
N LYS A 938 16.21 -26.66 -2.01
CA LYS A 938 14.89 -26.76 -1.36
C LYS A 938 13.75 -26.40 -2.31
N ASP A 939 14.02 -25.58 -3.32
CA ASP A 939 13.01 -25.13 -4.28
C ASP A 939 12.84 -26.17 -5.39
N ARG A 940 11.61 -26.70 -5.55
CA ARG A 940 11.32 -27.74 -6.55
C ARG A 940 11.60 -27.26 -7.98
N GLU A 941 11.40 -25.98 -8.26
CA GLU A 941 11.52 -25.47 -9.64
C GLU A 941 12.96 -25.49 -10.11
N VAL A 942 13.91 -25.25 -9.20
CA VAL A 942 15.34 -25.40 -9.46
C VAL A 942 15.66 -26.85 -9.85
N ARG A 943 15.10 -27.82 -9.12
CA ARG A 943 15.35 -29.26 -9.38
C ARG A 943 14.71 -29.72 -10.69
N VAL A 944 13.49 -29.27 -10.98
CA VAL A 944 12.81 -29.53 -12.27
C VAL A 944 13.62 -28.95 -13.44
N ALA A 945 14.04 -27.68 -13.34
CA ALA A 945 14.83 -27.03 -14.38
C ALA A 945 16.16 -27.77 -14.61
N LEU A 946 16.82 -28.19 -13.53
CA LEU A 946 18.07 -28.96 -13.62
C LEU A 946 17.87 -30.27 -14.39
N CYS A 947 16.80 -31.01 -14.11
CA CYS A 947 16.50 -32.23 -14.85
C CYS A 947 16.26 -31.95 -16.34
N HIS A 948 15.55 -30.87 -16.68
CA HIS A 948 15.35 -30.46 -18.08
C HIS A 948 16.64 -30.15 -18.82
N LEU A 949 17.58 -29.44 -18.17
CA LEU A 949 18.89 -29.16 -18.76
C LEU A 949 19.64 -30.46 -19.07
N ILE A 950 19.65 -31.42 -18.14
CA ILE A 950 20.33 -32.70 -18.36
C ILE A 950 19.68 -33.48 -19.50
N ILE A 951 18.34 -33.57 -19.52
CA ILE A 951 17.60 -34.24 -20.60
C ILE A 951 18.00 -33.65 -21.96
N ASN A 952 18.04 -32.33 -22.11
CA ASN A 952 18.42 -31.71 -23.38
C ASN A 952 19.90 -31.94 -23.74
N LEU A 953 20.80 -31.95 -22.76
CA LEU A 953 22.22 -32.24 -22.97
C LEU A 953 22.50 -33.73 -23.28
N THR A 954 21.56 -34.63 -23.00
CA THR A 954 21.67 -36.07 -23.29
C THR A 954 20.64 -36.56 -24.31
N TYR A 955 19.92 -35.63 -24.94
CA TYR A 955 19.01 -35.94 -26.01
C TYR A 955 19.80 -36.27 -27.29
N LYS A 956 19.29 -37.25 -28.04
CA LYS A 956 19.84 -37.73 -29.30
C LYS A 956 18.78 -37.52 -30.38
N ASP A 957 19.04 -36.61 -31.32
CA ASP A 957 18.11 -36.34 -32.44
C ASP A 957 18.24 -37.42 -33.53
N ASP A 958 19.47 -37.74 -33.95
CA ASP A 958 19.77 -38.71 -35.01
C ASP A 958 20.89 -39.70 -34.61
N ASP A 959 20.97 -40.84 -35.32
CA ASP A 959 22.01 -41.87 -35.09
C ASP A 959 23.44 -41.36 -35.31
N GLY A 960 23.63 -40.31 -36.11
CA GLY A 960 24.92 -39.64 -36.32
C GLY A 960 25.47 -38.90 -35.09
N GLU A 961 24.63 -38.56 -34.11
CA GLU A 961 25.03 -37.85 -32.89
C GLU A 961 25.37 -38.78 -31.71
N THR A 962 25.28 -40.10 -31.91
CA THR A 962 25.47 -41.10 -30.85
C THR A 962 26.80 -40.92 -30.11
N GLN A 963 27.91 -40.74 -30.84
CA GLN A 963 29.23 -40.58 -30.25
C GLN A 963 29.36 -39.26 -29.47
N ALA A 964 28.83 -38.15 -30.02
CA ALA A 964 28.84 -36.86 -29.35
C ALA A 964 27.97 -36.87 -28.08
N CYS A 965 26.79 -37.49 -28.13
CA CYS A 965 25.92 -37.69 -26.97
C CYS A 965 26.60 -38.53 -25.88
N ALA A 966 27.27 -39.63 -26.27
CA ALA A 966 28.02 -40.47 -25.34
C ALA A 966 29.14 -39.72 -24.62
N LEU A 967 29.90 -38.88 -25.34
CA LEU A 967 30.95 -38.03 -24.75
C LEU A 967 30.37 -37.01 -23.76
N ARG A 968 29.25 -36.35 -24.12
CA ARG A 968 28.56 -35.41 -23.22
C ARG A 968 28.05 -36.11 -21.96
N ALA A 969 27.40 -37.26 -22.10
CA ALA A 969 26.93 -38.06 -20.98
C ALA A 969 28.10 -38.52 -20.07
N HIS A 970 29.23 -38.90 -20.65
CA HIS A 970 30.43 -39.27 -19.91
C HIS A 970 30.96 -38.12 -19.03
N GLU A 971 31.08 -36.91 -19.59
CA GLU A 971 31.51 -35.74 -18.82
C GLU A 971 30.50 -35.36 -17.71
N LEU A 972 29.19 -35.44 -17.99
CA LEU A 972 28.16 -35.23 -16.96
C LEU A 972 28.23 -36.27 -15.83
N ARG A 973 28.50 -37.54 -16.15
CA ARG A 973 28.74 -38.60 -15.15
C ARG A 973 29.96 -38.30 -14.29
N LYS A 974 31.08 -37.88 -14.92
CA LYS A 974 32.32 -37.49 -14.23
C LYS A 974 32.12 -36.32 -13.25
N LEU A 975 31.21 -35.40 -13.57
CA LEU A 975 30.82 -34.30 -12.69
C LEU A 975 29.78 -34.68 -11.61
N GLY A 976 29.34 -35.94 -11.58
CA GLY A 976 28.45 -36.48 -10.56
C GLY A 976 26.96 -36.21 -10.79
N PHE A 977 26.54 -35.86 -12.01
CA PHE A 977 25.11 -35.65 -12.31
C PHE A 977 24.30 -36.94 -12.23
N TYR A 978 24.86 -38.07 -12.64
CA TYR A 978 24.16 -39.37 -12.62
C TYR A 978 23.69 -39.76 -11.22
N SER A 979 24.59 -39.75 -10.24
CA SER A 979 24.26 -40.08 -8.84
C SER A 979 23.25 -39.10 -8.24
N LYS A 980 23.31 -37.82 -8.62
CA LYS A 980 22.33 -36.81 -8.20
C LYS A 980 20.95 -37.06 -8.80
N MET A 981 20.84 -37.39 -10.10
CA MET A 981 19.56 -37.73 -10.73
C MET A 981 18.97 -39.03 -10.16
N GLU A 982 19.82 -40.01 -9.85
CA GLU A 982 19.41 -41.25 -9.18
C GLU A 982 18.87 -40.98 -7.76
N ALA A 983 19.55 -40.12 -6.99
CA ALA A 983 19.09 -39.70 -5.68
C ALA A 983 17.72 -39.01 -5.74
N LEU A 984 17.53 -38.08 -6.68
CA LEU A 984 16.23 -37.41 -6.90
C LEU A 984 15.13 -38.40 -7.24
N THR A 985 15.41 -39.39 -8.09
CA THR A 985 14.46 -40.44 -8.46
C THR A 985 13.90 -41.19 -7.23
N LYS A 986 14.76 -41.45 -6.23
CA LYS A 986 14.43 -42.26 -5.05
C LYS A 986 13.93 -41.44 -3.86
N GLN A 987 14.42 -40.22 -3.67
CA GLN A 987 14.32 -39.48 -2.41
C GLN A 987 13.48 -38.20 -2.51
N ASP A 988 13.14 -37.70 -3.71
CA ASP A 988 12.41 -36.44 -3.84
C ASP A 988 10.92 -36.58 -3.44
N GLY A 989 10.41 -35.58 -2.73
CA GLY A 989 9.01 -35.51 -2.32
C GLY A 989 8.05 -35.10 -3.45
N ASP A 990 8.57 -34.53 -4.55
CA ASP A 990 7.78 -34.07 -5.69
C ASP A 990 7.79 -35.08 -6.85
N LEU A 991 6.60 -35.47 -7.33
CA LEU A 991 6.45 -36.47 -8.39
C LEU A 991 7.03 -35.98 -9.72
N ASP A 992 6.87 -34.71 -10.06
CA ASP A 992 7.29 -34.11 -11.33
C ASP A 992 8.81 -34.13 -11.46
N VAL A 993 9.51 -33.87 -10.34
CA VAL A 993 10.97 -34.00 -10.23
C VAL A 993 11.39 -35.45 -10.42
N ARG A 994 10.75 -36.41 -9.74
CA ARG A 994 11.12 -37.83 -9.84
C ARG A 994 11.01 -38.37 -11.27
N GLU A 995 9.91 -38.09 -11.97
CA GLU A 995 9.71 -38.60 -13.33
C GLU A 995 10.72 -38.01 -14.33
N ARG A 996 11.06 -36.73 -14.20
CA ARG A 996 12.11 -36.12 -15.03
C ARG A 996 13.49 -36.63 -14.68
N ALA A 997 13.79 -36.80 -13.40
CA ALA A 997 15.06 -37.36 -12.95
C ALA A 997 15.27 -38.79 -13.46
N LYS A 998 14.22 -39.61 -13.51
CA LYS A 998 14.25 -40.95 -14.16
C LYS A 998 14.64 -40.84 -15.63
N THR A 999 14.01 -39.92 -16.36
CA THR A 999 14.29 -39.71 -17.79
C THR A 999 15.74 -39.28 -18.00
N ALA A 1000 16.22 -38.31 -17.22
CA ALA A 1000 17.60 -37.85 -17.26
C ALA A 1000 18.61 -38.97 -16.94
N ALA A 1001 18.37 -39.73 -15.86
CA ALA A 1001 19.23 -40.84 -15.46
C ALA A 1001 19.25 -41.96 -16.52
N TYR A 1002 18.10 -42.30 -17.09
CA TYR A 1002 17.98 -43.31 -18.13
C TYR A 1002 18.72 -42.93 -19.41
N GLN A 1003 18.55 -41.68 -19.90
CA GLN A 1003 19.29 -41.20 -21.07
C GLN A 1003 20.80 -41.21 -20.82
N MET A 1004 21.22 -40.76 -19.64
CA MET A 1004 22.62 -40.82 -19.24
C MET A 1004 23.14 -42.25 -19.21
N GLU A 1005 22.34 -43.23 -18.73
CA GLU A 1005 22.68 -44.66 -18.68
C GLU A 1005 22.84 -45.26 -20.08
N GLN A 1006 21.85 -45.03 -20.96
CA GLN A 1006 21.87 -45.52 -22.34
C GLN A 1006 23.03 -44.98 -23.16
N ALA A 1007 23.39 -43.70 -22.99
CA ALA A 1007 24.50 -43.10 -23.72
C ALA A 1007 25.90 -43.60 -23.29
N GLY A 1008 25.99 -44.46 -22.26
CA GLY A 1008 27.27 -45.07 -21.85
C GLY A 1008 27.45 -46.53 -22.23
N TYR A 1009 26.46 -47.12 -22.92
CA TYR A 1009 26.57 -48.39 -23.64
C TYR A 1009 26.69 -48.09 -25.14
#